data_AF-A0A9W7ZFZ9-F1
#
_entry.id   AF-A0A9W7ZFZ9-F1
#
_cell.length_a   1.000
_cell.length_b   1.000
_cell.length_c   1.000
_cell.angle_alpha   90.00
_cell.angle_beta   90.00
_cell.angle_gamma   90.00
#
_symmetry.space_group_name_H-M   'P 1'
#
loop_
_entity.id
_entity.type
_entity.pdbx_description
1 polymer ?
#
loop_
_entity_poly.entity_id
_entity_poly.type
_entity_poly.pdbx_seq_one_letter_code
_entity_poly.pdbx_strand_id
1 'polypeptide(L)'
;MPTPSLIVGFRLDGKQAAVFGNDQAAAASRAIFALDAGAHVVLYGPEIPESLAKWAKVGRINAVSASKYASSDMPQFSVAFVAGSTDLAAEEIARDARAAGVPINVTGNAELSDFTLMPTYRGSSGLQIAVTTNGVAPRVASRLLKEITSKLPSDLEPQLKQVAHLNNVAREAEQQRDQLMATMEVGDKESDISASATVGNTPALQNSSPGSVSDQAPQYLDLSALRTSANQLNQEASVQTAASYVAHALSDLCFVYSAPEQLLGEAALAWSRRAEKNAYGEWVSALRMETRNGAGHAVWGALSSGSRVAAIASSASLPYMVPVLMELVERKQPVVIHAAAQSLDEAADVQTDFADVFAALQTNAVFLNSSSAQEAHDVAAIAHAVAAAAQVPVVHVTSGANNESADIKMLNHQQLAAFVAQATANGPVSADVAVQQALDRFKHKFSRTYCQLEYSGSADAQTVFISLGQVAADALAALPDILKQGNTGVLNVRTLRPWDHAQFLANLPTSARRLVVLSSTRGAGSARDALLADVSVAAFVGNPMAPLSVSGENVYGFSSVGVANAMRTVLGIEPVTEEEKEKEQQQQQPETTAAASAEPMAFEDNALAVAKRLAFPEAYGTQLEARPGERTFEVKVSSLRRMTPDTYDRNIIHIEFDTRGTDLTYEIGDALGVYGFNDQDQVRSFCQEYGLDGNVLVTAVKDGQTQTRSVFSWLTHALDLFGRPSKKFYAALADFASDEKEAEKLRWLTTSEGAIEFKDRVADTCTYADLLREFSSARPSMLHLVDLIAPIKPRHYSIASSMRMHPGSVHLCVVTVHWRTSCGEERTGQCTRFLNSLTVGDRVVVGVKPSVMKLPPLDEQPVIMAGLGTGMAPFRAFIEERAVRKLEGHKVGPMTLYFGSRHRAMEYLYGEEFEAYHADGLLTNLRLAFSRDQKNKVYIQHKMRDDAETLASHMLTQEGCFYLCGPTWPTGDVKDAMVHAFTTYGNVKKSDASKLIEELKESERYILEVY
;
A
#
# COMPACT_ATOMS: atom_id res chain seq x y z
N MET A 1 2.12 -37.17 23.75
CA MET A 1 3.21 -36.51 24.50
C MET A 1 4.54 -37.20 24.15
N PRO A 2 5.71 -36.54 24.14
CA PRO A 2 6.00 -35.18 24.62
C PRO A 2 6.54 -34.21 23.55
N THR A 3 6.54 -32.94 23.96
CA THR A 3 7.10 -31.70 23.40
C THR A 3 8.53 -31.78 22.87
N PRO A 4 8.86 -31.11 21.74
CA PRO A 4 10.23 -30.71 21.47
C PRO A 4 10.44 -29.24 21.85
N SER A 5 11.38 -29.01 22.77
CA SER A 5 11.94 -27.68 23.00
C SER A 5 13.40 -27.64 22.58
N LEU A 6 13.69 -26.87 21.53
CA LEU A 6 14.92 -26.09 21.29
C LEU A 6 14.69 -25.27 20.02
N ILE A 7 14.94 -23.96 20.07
CA ILE A 7 14.79 -23.00 18.94
C ILE A 7 15.92 -23.18 17.89
N VAL A 8 16.65 -24.29 17.95
CA VAL A 8 17.52 -24.82 16.88
C VAL A 8 17.25 -26.32 16.86
N GLY A 9 16.83 -26.88 15.72
CA GLY A 9 16.23 -28.21 15.57
C GLY A 9 17.13 -29.42 15.85
N PHE A 10 17.71 -29.52 17.05
CA PHE A 10 18.38 -30.72 17.51
C PHE A 10 17.33 -31.76 17.96
N ARG A 11 17.13 -32.80 17.15
CA ARG A 11 16.57 -34.08 17.62
C ARG A 11 17.69 -34.88 18.26
N LEU A 12 17.62 -35.07 19.57
CA LEU A 12 18.62 -35.82 20.33
C LEU A 12 18.09 -37.17 20.82
N ASP A 13 16.99 -37.67 20.23
CA ASP A 13 16.36 -38.94 20.59
C ASP A 13 17.38 -40.09 20.67
N GLY A 14 17.63 -40.59 21.89
CA GLY A 14 18.56 -41.68 22.16
C GLY A 14 20.06 -41.31 22.09
N LYS A 15 20.40 -40.04 21.87
CA LYS A 15 21.78 -39.53 21.83
C LYS A 15 22.26 -39.10 23.21
N GLN A 16 23.59 -39.11 23.44
CA GLN A 16 24.17 -38.66 24.70
C GLN A 16 24.43 -37.14 24.66
N ALA A 17 23.99 -36.41 25.68
CA ALA A 17 24.28 -34.98 25.85
C ALA A 17 25.06 -34.76 27.15
N ALA A 18 26.17 -34.03 27.06
CA ALA A 18 26.97 -33.71 28.23
C ALA A 18 26.55 -32.35 28.82
N VAL A 19 26.35 -32.30 30.14
CA VAL A 19 26.15 -31.04 30.87
C VAL A 19 27.21 -30.93 31.95
N PHE A 20 28.04 -29.91 31.86
CA PHE A 20 29.09 -29.60 32.83
C PHE A 20 28.67 -28.38 33.64
N GLY A 21 28.68 -28.45 34.97
CA GLY A 21 28.33 -27.25 35.74
C GLY A 21 28.46 -27.37 37.24
N ASN A 22 28.97 -26.30 37.84
CA ASN A 22 28.99 -26.08 39.28
C ASN A 22 27.77 -25.26 39.75
N ASP A 23 27.11 -24.54 38.84
CA ASP A 23 25.85 -23.81 39.09
C ASP A 23 24.65 -24.75 38.98
N GLN A 24 24.01 -25.01 40.12
CA GLN A 24 22.90 -25.95 40.26
C GLN A 24 21.68 -25.57 39.40
N ALA A 25 21.37 -24.27 39.25
CA ALA A 25 20.20 -23.81 38.52
C ALA A 25 20.44 -23.82 36.99
N ALA A 26 21.61 -23.35 36.56
CA ALA A 26 21.97 -23.34 35.15
C ALA A 26 22.20 -24.76 34.62
N ALA A 27 22.86 -25.63 35.39
CA ALA A 27 23.05 -27.03 35.01
C ALA A 27 21.69 -27.76 34.94
N ALA A 28 20.79 -27.49 35.89
CA ALA A 28 19.43 -28.05 35.85
C ALA A 28 18.67 -27.65 34.58
N SER A 29 18.73 -26.37 34.22
CA SER A 29 18.09 -25.86 33.01
C SER A 29 18.62 -26.53 31.74
N ARG A 30 19.94 -26.67 31.58
CA ARG A 30 20.56 -27.31 30.40
C ARG A 30 20.23 -28.80 30.30
N ALA A 31 20.22 -29.50 31.42
CA ALA A 31 19.82 -30.90 31.46
C ALA A 31 18.35 -31.09 31.08
N ILE A 32 17.44 -30.22 31.57
CA ILE A 32 16.02 -30.24 31.18
C ILE A 32 15.88 -30.02 29.67
N PHE A 33 16.58 -29.03 29.10
CA PHE A 33 16.54 -28.78 27.65
C PHE A 33 17.00 -29.99 26.83
N ALA A 34 18.09 -30.63 27.23
CA ALA A 34 18.59 -31.82 26.53
C ALA A 34 17.61 -33.02 26.66
N LEU A 35 17.00 -33.21 27.83
CA LEU A 35 15.99 -34.24 28.06
C LEU A 35 14.71 -34.02 27.27
N ASP A 36 14.22 -32.78 27.21
CA ASP A 36 13.05 -32.41 26.41
C ASP A 36 13.30 -32.61 24.91
N ALA A 37 14.58 -32.58 24.47
CA ALA A 37 14.99 -32.91 23.11
C ALA A 37 15.23 -34.42 22.86
N GLY A 38 14.93 -35.28 23.85
CA GLY A 38 15.04 -36.73 23.73
C GLY A 38 16.41 -37.34 24.08
N ALA A 39 17.35 -36.53 24.58
CA ALA A 39 18.70 -36.99 24.90
C ALA A 39 18.77 -37.83 26.19
N HIS A 40 19.75 -38.72 26.25
CA HIS A 40 20.29 -39.25 27.50
C HIS A 40 21.33 -38.26 28.03
N VAL A 41 21.09 -37.69 29.21
CA VAL A 41 21.96 -36.66 29.77
C VAL A 41 22.98 -37.25 30.73
N VAL A 42 24.24 -36.91 30.53
CA VAL A 42 25.33 -37.16 31.47
C VAL A 42 25.71 -35.84 32.12
N LEU A 43 25.51 -35.75 33.43
CA LEU A 43 25.78 -34.55 34.22
C LEU A 43 27.13 -34.68 34.93
N TYR A 44 28.08 -33.81 34.60
CA TYR A 44 29.37 -33.67 35.25
C TYR A 44 29.36 -32.46 36.20
N GLY A 45 29.47 -32.75 37.49
CA GLY A 45 29.45 -31.72 38.54
C GLY A 45 29.73 -32.31 39.93
N PRO A 46 29.97 -31.49 40.95
CA PRO A 46 30.26 -31.95 42.30
C PRO A 46 29.04 -32.56 43.00
N GLU A 47 27.83 -32.08 42.68
CA GLU A 47 26.56 -32.55 43.24
C GLU A 47 25.43 -32.49 42.20
N ILE A 48 24.41 -33.34 42.35
CA ILE A 48 23.24 -33.36 41.47
C ILE A 48 22.24 -32.29 41.95
N PRO A 49 21.73 -31.41 41.05
CA PRO A 49 20.68 -30.46 41.42
C PRO A 49 19.46 -31.16 42.02
N GLU A 50 18.96 -30.60 43.12
CA GLU A 50 17.81 -31.16 43.85
C GLU A 50 16.57 -31.31 42.94
N SER A 51 16.40 -30.36 42.01
CA SER A 51 15.37 -30.39 40.95
C SER A 51 15.49 -31.59 40.01
N LEU A 52 16.68 -32.17 39.86
CA LEU A 52 16.97 -33.33 39.01
C LEU A 52 17.15 -34.64 39.79
N ALA A 53 17.19 -34.60 41.13
CA ALA A 53 17.44 -35.76 41.98
C ALA A 53 16.41 -36.90 41.77
N LYS A 54 15.16 -36.56 41.46
CA LYS A 54 14.12 -37.55 41.12
C LYS A 54 14.41 -38.26 39.80
N TRP A 55 14.99 -37.57 38.82
CA TRP A 55 15.29 -38.12 37.49
C TRP A 55 16.53 -39.01 37.49
N ALA A 56 17.52 -38.69 38.33
CA ALA A 56 18.65 -39.58 38.60
C ALA A 56 18.19 -40.92 39.22
N LYS A 57 17.24 -40.89 40.17
CA LYS A 57 16.70 -42.12 40.81
C LYS A 57 15.96 -43.05 39.84
N VAL A 58 15.36 -42.51 38.78
CA VAL A 58 14.67 -43.29 37.75
C VAL A 58 15.54 -43.55 36.51
N GLY A 59 16.85 -43.29 36.60
CA GLY A 59 17.82 -43.60 35.53
C GLY A 59 17.71 -42.72 34.28
N ARG A 60 17.05 -41.56 34.36
CA ARG A 60 16.91 -40.63 33.21
C ARG A 60 18.12 -39.71 33.02
N ILE A 61 18.91 -39.48 34.06
CA ILE A 61 20.17 -38.75 34.02
C ILE A 61 21.23 -39.59 34.71
N ASN A 62 22.41 -39.69 34.09
CA ASN A 62 23.59 -40.28 34.73
C ASN A 62 24.47 -39.16 35.30
N ALA A 63 24.60 -39.10 36.62
CA ALA A 63 25.47 -38.14 37.27
C ALA A 63 26.86 -38.73 37.52
N VAL A 64 27.89 -38.00 37.12
CA VAL A 64 29.29 -38.40 37.23
C VAL A 64 30.08 -37.27 37.89
N SER A 65 31.00 -37.60 38.80
CA SER A 65 31.88 -36.59 39.38
C SER A 65 32.68 -35.88 38.28
N ALA A 66 32.76 -34.55 38.34
CA ALA A 66 33.56 -33.75 37.40
C ALA A 66 35.03 -34.23 37.32
N SER A 67 35.58 -34.73 38.42
CA SER A 67 36.94 -35.30 38.50
C SER A 67 37.15 -36.61 37.71
N LYS A 68 36.08 -37.16 37.11
CA LYS A 68 36.12 -38.39 36.30
C LYS A 68 35.93 -38.14 34.80
N TYR A 69 35.77 -36.88 34.37
CA TYR A 69 35.76 -36.54 32.95
C TYR A 69 37.18 -36.64 32.38
N ALA A 70 37.34 -37.35 31.26
CA ALA A 70 38.55 -37.33 30.45
C ALA A 70 38.22 -36.83 29.04
N SER A 71 39.14 -36.09 28.38
CA SER A 71 38.92 -35.57 27.03
C SER A 71 38.59 -36.67 25.99
N SER A 72 39.01 -37.92 26.25
CA SER A 72 38.65 -39.09 25.44
C SER A 72 37.15 -39.44 25.47
N ASP A 73 36.40 -38.94 26.44
CA ASP A 73 34.97 -39.17 26.59
C ASP A 73 34.15 -38.28 25.64
N MET A 74 34.68 -37.12 25.24
CA MET A 74 33.93 -36.10 24.49
C MET A 74 33.29 -36.61 23.18
N PRO A 75 33.97 -37.43 22.34
CA PRO A 75 33.39 -37.93 21.08
C PRO A 75 32.12 -38.76 21.22
N GLN A 76 31.77 -39.24 22.42
CA GLN A 76 30.54 -40.01 22.64
C GLN A 76 29.29 -39.13 22.71
N PHE A 77 29.46 -37.81 22.88
CA PHE A 77 28.36 -36.86 23.03
C PHE A 77 27.98 -36.24 21.68
N SER A 78 26.69 -35.95 21.50
CA SER A 78 26.17 -35.26 20.31
C SER A 78 26.01 -33.75 20.53
N VAL A 79 26.03 -33.30 21.79
CA VAL A 79 26.04 -31.89 22.17
C VAL A 79 26.61 -31.75 23.59
N ALA A 80 27.29 -30.63 23.86
CA ALA A 80 27.81 -30.31 25.18
C ALA A 80 27.29 -28.95 25.68
N PHE A 81 27.04 -28.84 26.98
CA PHE A 81 26.63 -27.61 27.65
C PHE A 81 27.54 -27.33 28.84
N VAL A 82 28.03 -26.10 28.96
CA VAL A 82 28.77 -25.64 30.15
C VAL A 82 27.93 -24.57 30.87
N ALA A 83 27.54 -24.88 32.11
CA ALA A 83 26.72 -24.07 32.98
C ALA A 83 27.61 -23.38 34.04
N GLY A 84 28.16 -22.23 33.65
CA GLY A 84 29.07 -21.39 34.45
C GLY A 84 30.22 -20.87 33.58
N SER A 85 30.56 -19.58 33.68
CA SER A 85 31.44 -18.91 32.70
C SER A 85 32.85 -18.57 33.18
N THR A 86 33.25 -18.96 34.40
CA THR A 86 34.48 -18.43 35.04
C THR A 86 35.52 -19.47 35.46
N ASP A 87 35.34 -20.74 35.17
CA ASP A 87 36.32 -21.78 35.51
C ASP A 87 37.20 -22.10 34.30
N LEU A 88 38.52 -22.23 34.51
CA LEU A 88 39.53 -22.65 33.52
C LEU A 88 39.13 -23.97 32.80
N ALA A 89 38.24 -24.77 33.38
CA ALA A 89 37.67 -25.97 32.78
C ALA A 89 36.75 -25.71 31.58
N ALA A 90 36.09 -24.54 31.48
CA ALA A 90 35.16 -24.25 30.38
C ALA A 90 35.87 -24.11 29.02
N GLU A 91 37.06 -23.51 29.01
CA GLU A 91 37.88 -23.39 27.79
C GLU A 91 38.46 -24.74 27.37
N GLU A 92 38.84 -25.58 28.32
CA GLU A 92 39.32 -26.94 28.05
C GLU A 92 38.21 -27.83 27.47
N ILE A 93 37.02 -27.81 28.06
CA ILE A 93 35.85 -28.56 27.57
C ILE A 93 35.42 -28.05 26.18
N ALA A 94 35.44 -26.73 25.95
CA ALA A 94 35.14 -26.17 24.64
C ALA A 94 36.18 -26.56 23.58
N ARG A 95 37.46 -26.62 23.96
CA ARG A 95 38.53 -27.10 23.08
C ARG A 95 38.36 -28.58 22.74
N ASP A 96 38.07 -29.42 23.74
CA ASP A 96 37.81 -30.84 23.57
C ASP A 96 36.59 -31.09 22.67
N ALA A 97 35.49 -30.36 22.89
CA ALA A 97 34.27 -30.44 22.09
C ALA A 97 34.53 -30.08 20.62
N ARG A 98 35.24 -28.97 20.37
CA ARG A 98 35.62 -28.56 19.00
C ARG A 98 36.55 -29.57 18.33
N ALA A 99 37.52 -30.11 19.05
CA ALA A 99 38.41 -31.15 18.53
C ALA A 99 37.66 -32.44 18.18
N ALA A 100 36.60 -32.76 18.91
CA ALA A 100 35.73 -33.91 18.67
C ALA A 100 34.58 -33.64 17.69
N GLY A 101 34.40 -32.41 17.20
CA GLY A 101 33.28 -32.01 16.34
C GLY A 101 31.92 -31.99 17.04
N VAL A 102 31.91 -31.87 18.38
CA VAL A 102 30.70 -31.82 19.21
C VAL A 102 30.28 -30.35 19.40
N PRO A 103 29.08 -29.94 18.97
CA PRO A 103 28.59 -28.57 19.18
C PRO A 103 28.50 -28.24 20.67
N ILE A 104 29.03 -27.08 21.08
CA ILE A 104 29.03 -26.66 22.49
C ILE A 104 28.31 -25.31 22.74
N ASN A 105 27.59 -25.22 23.86
CA ASN A 105 27.10 -23.94 24.40
C ASN A 105 27.69 -23.68 25.80
N VAL A 106 28.38 -22.55 25.96
CA VAL A 106 28.92 -22.06 27.23
C VAL A 106 28.07 -20.88 27.71
N THR A 107 27.41 -21.08 28.84
CA THR A 107 26.42 -20.11 29.35
C THR A 107 27.09 -18.78 29.67
N GLY A 108 26.64 -17.71 29.01
CA GLY A 108 27.14 -16.35 29.24
C GLY A 108 28.48 -16.03 28.55
N ASN A 109 29.06 -16.96 27.79
CA ASN A 109 30.28 -16.75 27.02
C ASN A 109 30.07 -17.15 25.55
N ALA A 110 29.81 -16.16 24.70
CA ALA A 110 29.52 -16.37 23.28
C ALA A 110 30.75 -16.84 22.49
N GLU A 111 31.97 -16.45 22.87
CA GLU A 111 33.21 -16.79 22.16
C GLU A 111 33.57 -18.28 22.29
N LEU A 112 33.18 -18.88 23.42
CA LEU A 112 33.34 -20.31 23.67
C LEU A 112 32.13 -21.14 23.20
N SER A 113 31.08 -20.50 22.67
CA SER A 113 29.85 -21.16 22.24
C SER A 113 29.78 -21.27 20.71
N ASP A 114 29.43 -22.44 20.20
CA ASP A 114 29.12 -22.62 18.77
C ASP A 114 27.65 -22.26 18.47
N PHE A 115 26.80 -22.21 19.51
CA PHE A 115 25.41 -21.75 19.43
C PHE A 115 24.97 -21.08 20.74
N THR A 116 23.95 -20.21 20.70
CA THR A 116 23.44 -19.47 21.87
C THR A 116 21.98 -19.80 22.16
N LEU A 117 21.56 -19.69 23.44
CA LEU A 117 20.20 -19.96 23.89
C LEU A 117 19.54 -18.69 24.45
N MET A 118 18.29 -18.41 24.07
CA MET A 118 17.51 -17.23 24.47
C MET A 118 17.06 -17.31 25.95
N PRO A 119 17.03 -16.20 26.70
CA PRO A 119 16.44 -16.16 28.05
C PRO A 119 14.91 -16.27 27.98
N THR A 120 14.35 -17.21 28.74
CA THR A 120 12.90 -17.51 28.77
C THR A 120 12.42 -17.71 30.21
N TYR A 121 11.28 -17.10 30.56
CA TYR A 121 10.53 -17.32 31.78
C TYR A 121 9.40 -18.34 31.52
N ARG A 122 9.22 -19.29 32.44
CA ARG A 122 8.10 -20.24 32.43
C ARG A 122 7.36 -20.17 33.77
N GLY A 123 6.11 -19.75 33.72
CA GLY A 123 5.18 -19.69 34.84
C GLY A 123 4.54 -21.04 35.18
N SER A 124 3.92 -21.14 36.35
CA SER A 124 3.30 -22.37 36.87
C SER A 124 1.95 -22.72 36.23
N SER A 125 1.35 -21.78 35.50
CA SER A 125 0.11 -21.94 34.72
C SER A 125 0.33 -22.24 33.24
N GLY A 126 1.58 -22.36 32.78
CA GLY A 126 1.90 -22.56 31.37
C GLY A 126 2.18 -21.25 30.60
N LEU A 127 2.14 -20.08 31.26
CA LEU A 127 2.58 -18.82 30.68
C LEU A 127 4.09 -18.86 30.38
N GLN A 128 4.49 -18.56 29.14
CA GLN A 128 5.90 -18.47 28.75
C GLN A 128 6.20 -17.08 28.20
N ILE A 129 7.29 -16.47 28.66
CA ILE A 129 7.75 -15.16 28.19
C ILE A 129 9.21 -15.29 27.74
N ALA A 130 9.50 -14.87 26.52
CA ALA A 130 10.80 -14.96 25.89
C ALA A 130 11.24 -13.57 25.41
N VAL A 131 12.50 -13.20 25.63
CA VAL A 131 13.05 -11.91 25.16
C VAL A 131 14.30 -12.16 24.33
N THR A 132 14.31 -11.67 23.09
CA THR A 132 15.44 -11.75 22.17
C THR A 132 15.90 -10.36 21.73
N THR A 133 17.21 -10.20 21.57
CA THR A 133 17.83 -9.05 20.88
C THR A 133 18.49 -9.51 19.58
N ASN A 134 18.03 -10.63 18.99
CA ASN A 134 18.69 -11.32 17.88
C ASN A 134 20.18 -11.62 18.14
N GLY A 135 20.53 -11.98 19.39
CA GLY A 135 21.90 -12.29 19.80
C GLY A 135 22.82 -11.09 20.07
N VAL A 136 22.39 -9.85 19.75
CA VAL A 136 23.23 -8.64 19.84
C VAL A 136 23.58 -8.24 21.28
N ALA A 137 22.68 -8.46 22.25
CA ALA A 137 22.86 -8.04 23.64
C ALA A 137 22.18 -9.00 24.63
N PRO A 138 22.70 -10.23 24.82
CA PRO A 138 22.06 -11.28 25.65
C PRO A 138 21.89 -10.90 27.13
N ARG A 139 22.77 -10.03 27.66
CA ARG A 139 22.64 -9.47 29.02
C ARG A 139 21.46 -8.50 29.14
N VAL A 140 21.18 -7.73 28.09
CA VAL A 140 20.03 -6.80 28.03
C VAL A 140 18.74 -7.59 27.91
N ALA A 141 18.70 -8.60 27.04
CA ALA A 141 17.56 -9.53 26.93
C ALA A 141 17.19 -10.17 28.27
N SER A 142 18.21 -10.61 29.03
CA SER A 142 18.02 -11.21 30.35
C SER A 142 17.53 -10.20 31.41
N ARG A 143 18.01 -8.95 31.36
CA ARG A 143 17.58 -7.88 32.26
C ARG A 143 16.13 -7.47 31.99
N LEU A 144 15.76 -7.33 30.72
CA LEU A 144 14.39 -7.03 30.29
C LEU A 144 13.41 -8.12 30.69
N LEU A 145 13.77 -9.40 30.50
CA LEU A 145 12.93 -10.51 30.94
C LEU A 145 12.67 -10.46 32.46
N LYS A 146 13.69 -10.15 33.27
CA LYS A 146 13.52 -9.95 34.73
C LYS A 146 12.60 -8.78 35.05
N GLU A 147 12.72 -7.66 34.32
CA GLU A 147 11.88 -6.49 34.55
C GLU A 147 10.42 -6.76 34.19
N ILE A 148 10.16 -7.39 33.03
CA ILE A 148 8.82 -7.78 32.57
C ILE A 148 8.17 -8.73 33.59
N THR A 149 8.88 -9.78 33.98
CA THR A 149 8.35 -10.78 34.91
C THR A 149 8.11 -10.21 36.31
N SER A 150 8.90 -9.24 36.75
CA SER A 150 8.69 -8.57 38.04
C SER A 150 7.44 -7.67 38.09
N LYS A 151 6.92 -7.27 36.92
CA LYS A 151 5.73 -6.40 36.79
C LYS A 151 4.44 -7.15 36.48
N LEU A 152 4.50 -8.50 36.36
CA LEU A 152 3.29 -9.30 36.12
C LEU A 152 2.36 -9.27 37.34
N PRO A 153 1.04 -9.11 37.15
CA PRO A 153 0.07 -9.24 38.24
C PRO A 153 0.14 -10.63 38.88
N SER A 154 0.10 -10.67 40.22
CA SER A 154 0.23 -11.94 40.98
C SER A 154 -0.93 -12.92 40.77
N ASP A 155 -2.06 -12.45 40.26
CA ASP A 155 -3.30 -13.20 40.01
C ASP A 155 -3.49 -13.62 38.54
N LEU A 156 -2.60 -13.19 37.64
CA LEU A 156 -2.68 -13.49 36.20
C LEU A 156 -2.67 -15.01 35.92
N GLU A 157 -1.78 -15.74 36.58
CA GLU A 157 -1.65 -17.19 36.38
C GLU A 157 -2.89 -18.00 36.83
N PRO A 158 -3.47 -17.74 38.03
CA PRO A 158 -4.77 -18.29 38.42
C PRO A 158 -5.90 -17.98 37.43
N GLN A 159 -6.00 -16.74 36.95
CA GLN A 159 -7.07 -16.33 36.03
C GLN A 159 -6.96 -17.03 34.66
N LEU A 160 -5.74 -17.17 34.13
CA LEU A 160 -5.51 -17.92 32.89
C LEU A 160 -5.93 -19.39 33.01
N LYS A 161 -5.73 -20.02 34.17
CA LYS A 161 -6.24 -21.39 34.42
C LYS A 161 -7.76 -21.43 34.42
N GLN A 162 -8.42 -20.41 34.95
CA GLN A 162 -9.88 -20.34 35.00
C GLN A 162 -10.50 -20.14 33.61
N VAL A 163 -9.88 -19.30 32.77
CA VAL A 163 -10.27 -19.12 31.36
C VAL A 163 -10.07 -20.41 30.56
N ALA A 164 -8.94 -21.10 30.74
CA ALA A 164 -8.69 -22.39 30.08
C ALA A 164 -9.72 -23.46 30.50
N HIS A 165 -10.11 -23.47 31.78
CA HIS A 165 -11.16 -24.36 32.27
C HIS A 165 -12.53 -24.06 31.63
N LEU A 166 -12.94 -22.78 31.56
CA LEU A 166 -14.20 -22.36 30.94
C LEU A 166 -14.26 -22.71 29.45
N ASN A 167 -13.16 -22.55 28.71
CA ASN A 167 -13.09 -22.93 27.30
C ASN A 167 -13.24 -24.45 27.09
N ASN A 168 -12.68 -25.25 27.99
CA ASN A 168 -12.86 -26.71 27.92
C ASN A 168 -14.30 -27.12 28.26
N VAL A 169 -14.92 -26.49 29.26
CA VAL A 169 -16.34 -26.70 29.61
C VAL A 169 -17.26 -26.33 28.44
N ALA A 170 -16.99 -25.22 27.75
CA ALA A 170 -17.76 -24.81 26.57
C ALA A 170 -17.65 -25.83 25.42
N ARG A 171 -16.44 -26.36 25.19
CA ARG A 171 -16.20 -27.42 24.21
C ARG A 171 -16.91 -28.73 24.55
N GLU A 172 -16.89 -29.13 25.82
CA GLU A 172 -17.60 -30.32 26.28
C GLU A 172 -19.12 -30.17 26.14
N ALA A 173 -19.66 -28.97 26.40
CA ALA A 173 -21.07 -28.67 26.20
C ALA A 173 -21.49 -28.69 24.71
N GLU A 174 -20.65 -28.18 23.80
CA GLU A 174 -20.87 -28.31 22.35
C GLU A 174 -20.87 -29.76 21.90
N GLN A 175 -19.91 -30.57 22.37
CA GLN A 175 -19.86 -32.00 22.03
C GLN A 175 -21.07 -32.77 22.57
N GLN A 176 -21.58 -32.43 23.76
CA GLN A 176 -22.79 -33.02 24.31
C GLN A 176 -24.05 -32.62 23.53
N ARG A 177 -24.16 -31.35 23.11
CA ARG A 177 -25.25 -30.90 22.23
C ARG A 177 -25.24 -31.66 20.92
N ASP A 178 -24.07 -31.80 20.30
CA ASP A 178 -23.94 -32.45 19.00
C ASP A 178 -24.20 -33.98 19.11
N GLN A 179 -23.86 -34.62 20.24
CA GLN A 179 -24.27 -36.00 20.55
C GLN A 179 -25.77 -36.17 20.78
N LEU A 180 -26.43 -35.20 21.45
CA LEU A 180 -27.87 -35.17 21.65
C LEU A 180 -28.62 -34.99 20.32
N MET A 181 -28.14 -34.09 19.45
CA MET A 181 -28.70 -33.89 18.12
C MET A 181 -28.53 -35.14 17.24
N ALA A 182 -27.39 -35.83 17.32
CA ALA A 182 -27.15 -37.08 16.59
C ALA A 182 -28.01 -38.26 17.08
N THR A 183 -28.46 -38.25 18.35
CA THR A 183 -29.37 -39.28 18.88
C THR A 183 -30.85 -38.98 18.60
N MET A 184 -31.21 -37.71 18.40
CA MET A 184 -32.57 -37.29 18.04
C MET A 184 -32.93 -37.55 16.56
N GLU A 185 -31.95 -37.74 15.67
CA GLU A 185 -32.21 -38.03 14.24
C GLU A 185 -32.62 -39.49 13.93
N VAL A 186 -32.59 -40.41 14.92
CA VAL A 186 -32.85 -41.85 14.68
C VAL A 186 -34.20 -42.33 15.25
N GLY A 187 -34.95 -41.52 15.97
CA GLY A 187 -36.21 -41.94 16.57
C GLY A 187 -37.30 -40.90 16.47
N ASP A 188 -38.11 -40.98 15.40
CA ASP A 188 -39.56 -40.81 15.53
C ASP A 188 -40.31 -41.29 14.28
N LYS A 189 -40.86 -42.51 14.40
CA LYS A 189 -42.08 -42.94 13.71
C LYS A 189 -43.20 -42.93 14.75
N GLU A 190 -44.24 -42.17 14.42
CA GLU A 190 -45.58 -42.01 15.01
C GLU A 190 -46.01 -42.96 16.15
N SER A 191 -46.56 -42.39 17.24
CA SER A 191 -47.91 -42.74 17.74
C SER A 191 -48.43 -41.79 18.85
N ASP A 192 -49.69 -41.39 18.66
CA ASP A 192 -50.78 -41.20 19.63
C ASP A 192 -50.74 -40.12 20.75
N ILE A 193 -51.53 -39.06 20.48
CA ILE A 193 -52.76 -38.66 21.22
C ILE A 193 -52.67 -38.60 22.76
N SER A 194 -52.62 -37.38 23.33
CA SER A 194 -53.77 -36.70 23.98
C SER A 194 -53.41 -35.77 25.16
N ALA A 195 -54.12 -34.64 25.14
CA ALA A 195 -54.75 -33.94 26.25
C ALA A 195 -53.96 -32.93 27.12
N SER A 196 -54.71 -31.83 27.37
CA SER A 196 -54.64 -30.88 28.48
C SER A 196 -53.80 -29.62 28.23
N ALA A 197 -54.38 -28.54 27.69
CA ALA A 197 -55.14 -27.49 28.42
C ALA A 197 -54.19 -26.52 29.16
N THR A 198 -54.28 -25.19 29.09
CA THR A 198 -55.36 -24.29 28.62
C THR A 198 -54.82 -22.85 28.59
N VAL A 199 -55.29 -22.09 27.61
CA VAL A 199 -55.84 -20.72 27.69
C VAL A 199 -54.90 -19.52 27.87
N GLY A 200 -55.06 -18.59 26.91
CA GLY A 200 -54.92 -17.15 27.13
C GLY A 200 -54.59 -16.37 25.85
N ASN A 201 -55.45 -16.42 24.82
CA ASN A 201 -56.24 -15.28 24.32
C ASN A 201 -55.41 -14.09 23.76
N THR A 202 -55.60 -13.49 22.58
CA THR A 202 -56.41 -13.57 21.34
C THR A 202 -55.96 -12.30 20.54
N PRO A 203 -56.35 -12.00 19.27
CA PRO A 203 -56.89 -12.80 18.18
C PRO A 203 -56.09 -12.68 16.86
N ALA A 204 -56.31 -13.69 16.01
CA ALA A 204 -55.94 -13.73 14.59
C ALA A 204 -57.03 -13.13 13.69
N LEU A 205 -56.66 -12.88 12.42
CA LEU A 205 -57.36 -13.16 11.14
C LEU A 205 -57.03 -12.03 10.13
N GLN A 206 -56.57 -12.27 8.90
CA GLN A 206 -56.98 -13.32 7.97
C GLN A 206 -55.96 -13.54 6.84
N ASN A 207 -55.94 -14.79 6.34
CA ASN A 207 -55.08 -15.36 5.31
C ASN A 207 -55.34 -14.86 3.88
N SER A 208 -54.26 -14.85 3.09
CA SER A 208 -54.27 -15.41 1.73
C SER A 208 -52.87 -15.96 1.37
N SER A 209 -52.77 -17.29 1.19
CA SER A 209 -51.60 -18.05 0.71
C SER A 209 -51.67 -18.24 -0.83
N PRO A 210 -50.74 -18.95 -1.50
CA PRO A 210 -49.42 -19.44 -1.10
C PRO A 210 -48.31 -19.10 -2.13
N GLY A 211 -47.10 -18.82 -1.67
CA GLY A 211 -45.95 -18.68 -2.57
C GLY A 211 -44.66 -19.00 -1.84
N SER A 212 -44.19 -20.22 -2.02
CA SER A 212 -42.92 -20.75 -1.53
C SER A 212 -41.75 -19.82 -1.83
N VAL A 213 -41.21 -19.16 -0.82
CA VAL A 213 -39.82 -18.67 -0.83
C VAL A 213 -39.27 -18.91 0.56
N SER A 214 -38.40 -19.92 0.61
CA SER A 214 -37.54 -20.22 1.73
C SER A 214 -36.72 -19.00 2.13
N ASP A 215 -36.50 -18.87 3.43
CA ASP A 215 -35.22 -18.46 4.00
C ASP A 215 -34.06 -18.75 3.03
N GLN A 216 -33.03 -17.93 2.88
CA GLN A 216 -32.60 -16.73 3.55
C GLN A 216 -31.40 -16.24 2.76
N ALA A 217 -31.19 -14.93 2.82
CA ALA A 217 -30.01 -14.22 2.32
C ALA A 217 -29.84 -14.26 0.80
N PRO A 218 -28.85 -13.55 0.26
CA PRO A 218 -28.25 -12.25 0.56
C PRO A 218 -28.53 -11.34 -0.66
N GLN A 219 -27.81 -10.22 -0.87
CA GLN A 219 -27.40 -9.80 -2.23
C GLN A 219 -26.60 -8.50 -2.15
N TYR A 220 -25.30 -8.61 -1.88
CA TYR A 220 -24.32 -7.72 -2.48
C TYR A 220 -24.43 -7.86 -4.00
N LEU A 221 -24.24 -6.74 -4.70
CA LEU A 221 -23.93 -6.57 -6.11
C LEU A 221 -24.41 -7.64 -7.09
N ASP A 222 -25.27 -7.21 -8.01
CA ASP A 222 -25.75 -8.04 -9.11
C ASP A 222 -24.64 -8.50 -10.06
N LEU A 223 -24.16 -9.72 -9.83
CA LEU A 223 -23.27 -10.52 -10.68
C LEU A 223 -24.05 -11.29 -11.75
N SER A 224 -25.19 -10.76 -12.23
CA SER A 224 -25.94 -11.37 -13.33
C SER A 224 -25.11 -11.48 -14.62
N ALA A 225 -24.01 -10.72 -14.77
CA ALA A 225 -23.06 -10.87 -15.88
C ALA A 225 -22.23 -12.18 -15.85
N LEU A 226 -22.11 -12.85 -14.68
CA LEU A 226 -21.44 -14.16 -14.57
C LEU A 226 -22.31 -15.34 -15.06
N ARG A 227 -23.48 -15.04 -15.63
CA ARG A 227 -24.37 -16.03 -16.25
C ARG A 227 -24.61 -15.72 -17.72
N THR A 228 -23.62 -15.95 -18.57
CA THR A 228 -23.92 -16.41 -19.94
C THR A 228 -22.78 -17.17 -20.60
N SER A 229 -23.16 -18.33 -21.12
CA SER A 229 -22.52 -19.22 -22.09
C SER A 229 -21.31 -18.70 -22.90
N ALA A 230 -20.20 -19.46 -22.77
CA ALA A 230 -19.30 -19.92 -23.83
C ALA A 230 -18.87 -18.92 -24.92
N ASN A 231 -17.87 -18.08 -24.60
CA ASN A 231 -16.60 -17.92 -25.34
C ASN A 231 -15.70 -16.93 -24.57
N GLN A 232 -14.37 -17.09 -24.69
CA GLN A 232 -13.29 -16.41 -23.94
C GLN A 232 -13.64 -15.01 -23.37
N LEU A 233 -13.49 -14.82 -22.05
CA LEU A 233 -13.64 -13.52 -21.39
C LEU A 233 -12.38 -12.68 -21.64
N ASN A 234 -12.49 -11.61 -22.45
CA ASN A 234 -11.47 -10.57 -22.48
C ASN A 234 -11.75 -9.62 -21.29
N GLN A 235 -10.77 -9.44 -20.41
CA GLN A 235 -10.87 -8.53 -19.27
C GLN A 235 -9.53 -7.83 -19.03
N GLU A 236 -9.59 -6.57 -18.65
CA GLU A 236 -8.43 -5.82 -18.19
C GLU A 236 -8.04 -6.31 -16.79
N ALA A 237 -6.81 -6.79 -16.62
CA ALA A 237 -6.35 -7.27 -15.32
C ALA A 237 -4.85 -7.06 -15.12
N SER A 238 -4.48 -6.72 -13.88
CA SER A 238 -3.09 -6.74 -13.44
C SER A 238 -2.62 -8.17 -13.20
N VAL A 239 -1.30 -8.34 -13.13
CA VAL A 239 -0.63 -9.62 -12.80
C VAL A 239 -1.19 -10.24 -11.51
N GLN A 240 -1.40 -9.43 -10.47
CA GLN A 240 -1.89 -9.92 -9.18
C GLN A 240 -3.37 -10.30 -9.20
N THR A 241 -4.21 -9.52 -9.89
CA THR A 241 -5.64 -9.84 -10.04
C THR A 241 -5.83 -11.12 -10.84
N ALA A 242 -5.06 -11.30 -11.91
CA ALA A 242 -5.05 -12.50 -12.74
C ALA A 242 -4.72 -13.78 -11.94
N ALA A 243 -3.66 -13.75 -11.14
CA ALA A 243 -3.30 -14.88 -10.27
C ALA A 243 -4.32 -15.11 -9.15
N SER A 244 -4.81 -14.02 -8.52
CA SER A 244 -5.81 -14.09 -7.46
C SER A 244 -7.12 -14.72 -7.94
N TYR A 245 -7.54 -14.41 -9.17
CA TYR A 245 -8.78 -14.95 -9.75
C TYR A 245 -8.73 -16.47 -9.85
N VAL A 246 -7.61 -17.01 -10.32
CA VAL A 246 -7.40 -18.47 -10.40
C VAL A 246 -7.33 -19.09 -9.00
N ALA A 247 -6.65 -18.43 -8.05
CA ALA A 247 -6.60 -18.88 -6.66
C ALA A 247 -8.01 -18.97 -6.06
N HIS A 248 -8.84 -17.93 -6.23
CA HIS A 248 -10.22 -17.91 -5.76
C HIS A 248 -11.07 -18.99 -6.44
N ALA A 249 -10.96 -19.14 -7.76
CA ALA A 249 -11.72 -20.12 -8.52
C ALA A 249 -11.44 -21.57 -8.09
N LEU A 250 -10.23 -21.87 -7.59
CA LEU A 250 -9.77 -23.24 -7.33
C LEU A 250 -9.58 -23.58 -5.85
N SER A 251 -9.83 -22.63 -4.93
CA SER A 251 -9.75 -22.84 -3.47
C SER A 251 -11.08 -22.56 -2.77
N ASP A 252 -11.28 -23.14 -1.59
CA ASP A 252 -12.32 -22.75 -0.63
C ASP A 252 -11.74 -21.92 0.54
N LEU A 253 -10.42 -21.95 0.71
CA LEU A 253 -9.69 -21.12 1.65
C LEU A 253 -8.44 -20.50 1.00
N CYS A 254 -8.32 -19.18 1.06
CA CYS A 254 -7.19 -18.43 0.52
C CYS A 254 -6.48 -17.63 1.62
N PHE A 255 -5.19 -17.83 1.81
CA PHE A 255 -4.41 -17.05 2.79
C PHE A 255 -3.61 -15.95 2.10
N VAL A 256 -3.70 -14.71 2.59
CA VAL A 256 -3.03 -13.53 2.01
C VAL A 256 -1.93 -13.04 2.95
N TYR A 257 -0.67 -13.23 2.58
CA TYR A 257 0.53 -12.80 3.32
C TYR A 257 1.14 -11.56 2.65
N SER A 258 0.67 -10.39 3.06
CA SER A 258 1.08 -9.12 2.46
C SER A 258 1.34 -8.07 3.52
N ALA A 259 2.38 -7.26 3.33
CA ALA A 259 2.56 -6.04 4.10
C ALA A 259 1.41 -5.05 3.76
N PRO A 260 0.91 -4.27 4.73
CA PRO A 260 -0.19 -3.31 4.50
C PRO A 260 0.03 -2.40 3.28
N GLU A 261 1.28 -2.05 3.00
CA GLU A 261 1.69 -1.11 1.95
C GLU A 261 1.69 -1.73 0.54
N GLN A 262 1.62 -3.07 0.40
CA GLN A 262 1.84 -3.78 -0.87
C GLN A 262 0.56 -4.17 -1.63
N LEU A 263 -0.64 -3.97 -1.05
CA LEU A 263 -1.95 -4.26 -1.65
C LEU A 263 -2.12 -5.65 -2.34
N LEU A 264 -1.27 -6.64 -2.03
CA LEU A 264 -1.40 -7.99 -2.59
C LEU A 264 -2.65 -8.70 -2.05
N GLY A 265 -3.34 -9.43 -2.93
CA GLY A 265 -4.48 -10.29 -2.59
C GLY A 265 -5.80 -9.55 -2.29
N GLU A 266 -5.88 -8.24 -2.54
CA GLU A 266 -7.11 -7.47 -2.31
C GLU A 266 -8.31 -7.99 -3.12
N ALA A 267 -8.10 -8.43 -4.36
CA ALA A 267 -9.15 -9.02 -5.18
C ALA A 267 -9.75 -10.28 -4.53
N ALA A 268 -8.90 -11.19 -4.04
CA ALA A 268 -9.34 -12.38 -3.32
C ALA A 268 -10.09 -12.06 -2.02
N LEU A 269 -9.62 -11.06 -1.26
CA LEU A 269 -10.30 -10.58 -0.07
C LEU A 269 -11.65 -9.94 -0.41
N ALA A 270 -11.73 -9.19 -1.52
CA ALA A 270 -12.97 -8.60 -2.01
C ALA A 270 -14.00 -9.67 -2.44
N TRP A 271 -13.60 -10.66 -3.24
CA TRP A 271 -14.46 -11.77 -3.64
C TRP A 271 -14.95 -12.60 -2.44
N SER A 272 -14.09 -12.83 -1.44
CA SER A 272 -14.50 -13.49 -0.20
C SER A 272 -15.54 -12.68 0.58
N ARG A 273 -15.36 -11.35 0.72
CA ARG A 273 -16.33 -10.45 1.37
C ARG A 273 -17.67 -10.41 0.63
N ARG A 274 -17.66 -10.55 -0.70
CA ARG A 274 -18.87 -10.67 -1.54
C ARG A 274 -19.53 -12.04 -1.47
N ALA A 275 -18.93 -13.00 -0.76
CA ALA A 275 -19.34 -14.39 -0.73
C ALA A 275 -19.39 -14.96 -2.17
N GLU A 276 -18.39 -14.69 -2.99
CA GLU A 276 -18.34 -15.33 -4.30
C GLU A 276 -17.98 -16.81 -4.17
N LYS A 277 -18.59 -17.60 -5.05
CA LYS A 277 -18.41 -19.04 -5.07
C LYS A 277 -17.29 -19.41 -6.04
N ASN A 278 -16.47 -20.36 -5.63
CA ASN A 278 -15.45 -20.95 -6.48
C ASN A 278 -16.07 -21.82 -7.59
N ALA A 279 -15.20 -22.41 -8.42
CA ALA A 279 -15.61 -23.28 -9.52
C ALA A 279 -16.34 -24.57 -9.08
N TYR A 280 -16.28 -24.91 -7.79
CA TYR A 280 -16.93 -26.07 -7.19
C TYR A 280 -18.26 -25.71 -6.50
N GLY A 281 -18.68 -24.43 -6.55
CA GLY A 281 -19.93 -23.96 -5.96
C GLY A 281 -19.87 -23.73 -4.45
N GLU A 282 -18.67 -23.74 -3.87
CA GLU A 282 -18.40 -23.50 -2.46
C GLU A 282 -17.95 -22.05 -2.22
N TRP A 283 -18.22 -21.53 -1.02
CA TRP A 283 -17.83 -20.19 -0.63
C TRP A 283 -16.32 -20.13 -0.35
N VAL A 284 -15.66 -19.08 -0.81
CA VAL A 284 -14.23 -18.89 -0.56
C VAL A 284 -14.02 -17.97 0.64
N SER A 285 -13.30 -18.45 1.64
CA SER A 285 -12.82 -17.60 2.74
C SER A 285 -11.40 -17.11 2.44
N ALA A 286 -11.21 -15.81 2.29
CA ALA A 286 -9.89 -15.21 2.16
C ALA A 286 -9.49 -14.53 3.48
N LEU A 287 -8.32 -14.90 4.01
CA LEU A 287 -7.85 -14.46 5.32
C LEU A 287 -6.49 -13.78 5.19
N ARG A 288 -6.39 -12.55 5.69
CA ARG A 288 -5.10 -11.84 5.79
C ARG A 288 -4.27 -12.40 6.94
N MET A 289 -3.00 -12.65 6.66
CA MET A 289 -2.05 -13.27 7.56
C MET A 289 -0.79 -12.40 7.71
N GLU A 290 -0.12 -12.51 8.85
CA GLU A 290 1.17 -11.87 9.09
C GLU A 290 2.33 -12.74 8.59
N THR A 291 3.37 -12.08 8.06
CA THR A 291 4.63 -12.74 7.65
C THR A 291 5.59 -12.78 8.84
N ARG A 292 5.74 -13.96 9.44
CA ARG A 292 6.64 -14.24 10.57
C ARG A 292 7.09 -15.70 10.56
N ASN A 293 8.02 -16.08 11.43
CA ASN A 293 8.40 -17.49 11.60
C ASN A 293 7.18 -18.37 11.85
N GLY A 294 7.00 -19.38 11.02
CA GLY A 294 5.79 -20.22 11.00
C GLY A 294 4.72 -19.78 10.02
N ALA A 295 4.96 -18.75 9.20
CA ALA A 295 4.15 -18.47 8.01
C ALA A 295 3.96 -19.77 7.20
N GLY A 296 2.73 -20.03 6.74
CA GLY A 296 2.37 -21.29 6.10
C GLY A 296 1.80 -22.37 7.04
N HIS A 297 1.95 -22.30 8.38
CA HIS A 297 1.33 -23.29 9.26
C HIS A 297 -0.21 -23.27 9.18
N ALA A 298 -0.80 -22.10 8.92
CA ALA A 298 -2.24 -21.99 8.66
C ALA A 298 -2.64 -22.71 7.36
N VAL A 299 -1.81 -22.58 6.32
CA VAL A 299 -1.97 -23.32 5.05
C VAL A 299 -1.93 -24.82 5.31
N TRP A 300 -0.91 -25.29 6.02
CA TRP A 300 -0.75 -26.71 6.36
C TRP A 300 -1.89 -27.25 7.24
N GLY A 301 -2.31 -26.48 8.25
CA GLY A 301 -3.43 -26.85 9.12
C GLY A 301 -4.74 -27.01 8.36
N ALA A 302 -5.05 -26.08 7.45
CA ALA A 302 -6.24 -26.14 6.62
C ALA A 302 -6.22 -27.28 5.59
N LEU A 303 -5.06 -27.55 4.98
CA LEU A 303 -4.88 -28.72 4.11
C LEU A 303 -5.13 -30.02 4.89
N SER A 304 -4.64 -30.07 6.14
CA SER A 304 -4.82 -31.24 7.02
C SER A 304 -6.29 -31.47 7.43
N SER A 305 -7.14 -30.43 7.38
CA SER A 305 -8.59 -30.58 7.57
C SER A 305 -9.38 -30.94 6.30
N GLY A 306 -8.70 -31.05 5.14
CA GLY A 306 -9.30 -31.43 3.87
C GLY A 306 -9.79 -30.27 3.01
N SER A 307 -9.48 -29.02 3.37
CA SER A 307 -9.83 -27.83 2.59
C SER A 307 -8.98 -27.70 1.32
N ARG A 308 -9.53 -27.11 0.26
CA ARG A 308 -8.75 -26.73 -0.94
C ARG A 308 -8.14 -25.36 -0.71
N VAL A 309 -6.84 -25.34 -0.46
CA VAL A 309 -6.14 -24.12 -0.04
C VAL A 309 -5.34 -23.52 -1.18
N ALA A 310 -5.35 -22.19 -1.28
CA ALA A 310 -4.37 -21.41 -2.02
C ALA A 310 -3.76 -20.33 -1.10
N ALA A 311 -2.61 -19.79 -1.48
CA ALA A 311 -2.05 -18.63 -0.80
C ALA A 311 -1.60 -17.57 -1.80
N ILE A 312 -1.74 -16.31 -1.43
CA ILE A 312 -1.20 -15.14 -2.13
C ILE A 312 -0.21 -14.50 -1.17
N ALA A 313 1.03 -14.29 -1.59
CA ALA A 313 2.09 -13.84 -0.71
C ALA A 313 3.05 -12.87 -1.40
N SER A 314 3.65 -11.97 -0.64
CA SER A 314 4.90 -11.32 -1.04
C SER A 314 6.04 -12.35 -1.02
N SER A 315 7.01 -12.24 -1.93
CA SER A 315 8.20 -13.12 -1.97
C SER A 315 8.96 -13.11 -0.66
N ALA A 316 8.97 -11.98 0.06
CA ALA A 316 9.52 -11.84 1.42
C ALA A 316 8.93 -12.82 2.45
N SER A 317 7.78 -13.43 2.15
CA SER A 317 7.16 -14.45 3.01
C SER A 317 7.73 -15.85 2.79
N LEU A 318 8.31 -16.12 1.61
CA LEU A 318 8.80 -17.45 1.24
C LEU A 318 9.90 -17.97 2.18
N PRO A 319 10.93 -17.19 2.58
CA PRO A 319 11.95 -17.67 3.52
C PRO A 319 11.35 -18.17 4.85
N TYR A 320 10.29 -17.53 5.32
CA TYR A 320 9.57 -17.94 6.54
C TYR A 320 8.68 -19.18 6.35
N MET A 321 8.32 -19.49 5.10
CA MET A 321 7.53 -20.65 4.71
C MET A 321 8.37 -21.88 4.37
N VAL A 322 9.69 -21.76 4.18
CA VAL A 322 10.59 -22.86 3.78
C VAL A 322 10.38 -24.14 4.62
N PRO A 323 10.36 -24.10 5.98
CA PRO A 323 10.16 -25.32 6.77
C PRO A 323 8.80 -25.99 6.49
N VAL A 324 7.76 -25.18 6.28
CA VAL A 324 6.41 -25.68 5.98
C VAL A 324 6.34 -26.25 4.56
N LEU A 325 6.96 -25.59 3.58
CA LEU A 325 7.02 -26.09 2.21
C LEU A 325 7.70 -27.46 2.14
N MET A 326 8.78 -27.67 2.88
CA MET A 326 9.45 -28.99 2.97
C MET A 326 8.50 -30.04 3.57
N GLU A 327 7.79 -29.72 4.65
CA GLU A 327 6.82 -30.63 5.26
C GLU A 327 5.65 -30.96 4.30
N LEU A 328 5.18 -29.98 3.53
CA LEU A 328 4.13 -30.17 2.52
C LEU A 328 4.60 -31.08 1.38
N VAL A 329 5.85 -30.96 0.94
CA VAL A 329 6.46 -31.89 -0.03
C VAL A 329 6.54 -33.30 0.55
N GLU A 330 7.05 -33.47 1.77
CA GLU A 330 7.16 -34.77 2.43
C GLU A 330 5.79 -35.47 2.59
N ARG A 331 4.75 -34.68 2.88
CA ARG A 331 3.37 -35.16 3.04
C ARG A 331 2.56 -35.25 1.75
N LYS A 332 3.19 -34.94 0.62
CA LYS A 332 2.56 -34.92 -0.70
C LYS A 332 1.27 -34.09 -0.75
N GLN A 333 1.29 -32.90 -0.15
CA GLN A 333 0.13 -32.02 -0.05
C GLN A 333 0.12 -31.02 -1.23
N PRO A 334 -0.86 -31.09 -2.13
CA PRO A 334 -0.96 -30.16 -3.25
C PRO A 334 -1.47 -28.80 -2.78
N VAL A 335 -0.69 -27.75 -3.01
CA VAL A 335 -1.10 -26.36 -2.75
C VAL A 335 -0.36 -25.41 -3.68
N VAL A 336 -0.99 -24.31 -4.05
CA VAL A 336 -0.35 -23.25 -4.83
C VAL A 336 -0.17 -21.99 -3.99
N ILE A 337 1.06 -21.50 -3.95
CA ILE A 337 1.42 -20.21 -3.37
C ILE A 337 1.75 -19.25 -4.52
N HIS A 338 0.90 -18.27 -4.75
CA HIS A 338 1.14 -17.19 -5.69
C HIS A 338 2.01 -16.12 -5.02
N ALA A 339 3.28 -16.07 -5.37
CA ALA A 339 4.29 -15.22 -4.74
C ALA A 339 4.69 -14.05 -5.64
N ALA A 340 4.40 -12.82 -5.22
CA ALA A 340 4.85 -11.61 -5.90
C ALA A 340 6.34 -11.36 -5.62
N ALA A 341 7.20 -11.47 -6.65
CA ALA A 341 8.63 -11.22 -6.58
C ALA A 341 8.90 -9.71 -6.50
N GLN A 342 8.68 -9.13 -5.32
CA GLN A 342 8.79 -7.69 -5.11
C GLN A 342 9.46 -7.34 -3.77
N SER A 343 10.21 -6.25 -3.76
CA SER A 343 10.74 -5.62 -2.55
C SER A 343 10.45 -4.12 -2.58
N LEU A 344 10.54 -3.46 -1.41
CA LEU A 344 10.45 -2.02 -1.31
C LEU A 344 11.86 -1.42 -1.29
N ASP A 345 12.09 -0.41 -2.12
CA ASP A 345 13.31 0.39 -2.06
C ASP A 345 13.27 1.43 -0.92
N GLU A 346 14.29 2.29 -0.84
CA GLU A 346 14.39 3.31 0.21
C GLU A 346 13.30 4.40 0.11
N ALA A 347 12.70 4.57 -1.07
CA ALA A 347 11.57 5.47 -1.31
C ALA A 347 10.20 4.81 -1.09
N ALA A 348 10.20 3.54 -0.67
CA ALA A 348 9.01 2.69 -0.57
C ALA A 348 8.33 2.38 -1.91
N ASP A 349 9.07 2.47 -3.02
CA ASP A 349 8.59 2.04 -4.33
C ASP A 349 8.79 0.52 -4.51
N VAL A 350 7.85 -0.10 -5.22
CA VAL A 350 7.84 -1.54 -5.47
C VAL A 350 8.81 -1.88 -6.60
N GLN A 351 9.88 -2.60 -6.28
CA GLN A 351 10.88 -3.10 -7.23
C GLN A 351 10.78 -4.61 -7.39
N THR A 352 11.03 -5.12 -8.60
CA THR A 352 11.06 -6.57 -8.83
C THR A 352 12.31 -7.17 -8.16
N ASP A 353 12.12 -8.13 -7.25
CA ASP A 353 13.22 -8.78 -6.52
C ASP A 353 12.99 -10.28 -6.35
N PHE A 354 13.96 -11.07 -6.83
CA PHE A 354 13.94 -12.53 -6.75
C PHE A 354 14.79 -13.11 -5.62
N ALA A 355 15.46 -12.28 -4.81
CA ALA A 355 16.37 -12.77 -3.76
C ALA A 355 15.66 -13.74 -2.78
N ASP A 356 14.45 -13.38 -2.34
CA ASP A 356 13.66 -14.22 -1.42
C ASP A 356 13.10 -15.48 -2.09
N VAL A 357 12.81 -15.42 -3.40
CA VAL A 357 12.40 -16.59 -4.20
C VAL A 357 13.55 -17.59 -4.26
N PHE A 358 14.76 -17.11 -4.57
CA PHE A 358 15.96 -17.95 -4.66
C PHE A 358 16.33 -18.60 -3.33
N ALA A 359 16.12 -17.91 -2.21
CA ALA A 359 16.32 -18.46 -0.87
C ALA A 359 15.39 -19.66 -0.56
N ALA A 360 14.25 -19.78 -1.26
CA ALA A 360 13.26 -20.84 -1.05
C ALA A 360 13.38 -22.03 -2.01
N LEU A 361 14.27 -22.00 -3.01
CA LEU A 361 14.40 -23.06 -4.03
C LEU A 361 14.81 -24.44 -3.48
N GLN A 362 15.38 -24.49 -2.27
CA GLN A 362 15.83 -25.70 -1.59
C GLN A 362 14.70 -26.62 -1.09
N THR A 363 13.44 -26.24 -1.26
CA THR A 363 12.27 -26.91 -0.66
C THR A 363 11.79 -28.14 -1.42
N ASN A 364 12.35 -28.46 -2.59
CA ASN A 364 11.83 -29.47 -3.54
C ASN A 364 10.38 -29.19 -4.03
N ALA A 365 9.83 -28.01 -3.73
CA ALA A 365 8.61 -27.53 -4.37
C ALA A 365 8.87 -27.19 -5.84
N VAL A 366 7.80 -27.13 -6.64
CA VAL A 366 7.89 -26.66 -8.03
C VAL A 366 7.86 -25.14 -8.02
N PHE A 367 8.74 -24.50 -8.80
CA PHE A 367 8.76 -23.05 -8.95
C PHE A 367 8.50 -22.70 -10.41
N LEU A 368 7.32 -22.12 -10.67
CA LEU A 368 6.91 -21.63 -11.99
C LEU A 368 6.89 -20.11 -11.97
N ASN A 369 7.23 -19.48 -13.08
CA ASN A 369 7.34 -18.03 -13.20
C ASN A 369 6.50 -17.52 -14.37
N SER A 370 5.91 -16.33 -14.20
CA SER A 370 5.15 -15.61 -15.24
C SER A 370 5.73 -14.22 -15.50
N SER A 371 5.70 -13.77 -16.76
CA SER A 371 6.35 -12.54 -17.23
C SER A 371 5.36 -11.45 -17.66
N SER A 372 4.05 -11.72 -17.61
CA SER A 372 2.98 -10.80 -18.02
C SER A 372 1.67 -11.12 -17.30
N ALA A 373 0.67 -10.23 -17.35
CA ALA A 373 -0.65 -10.49 -16.75
C ALA A 373 -1.36 -11.70 -17.39
N GLN A 374 -1.27 -11.85 -18.72
CA GLN A 374 -1.87 -12.99 -19.43
C GLN A 374 -1.23 -14.31 -18.98
N GLU A 375 0.09 -14.30 -18.87
CA GLU A 375 0.86 -15.45 -18.43
C GLU A 375 0.62 -15.74 -16.94
N ALA A 376 0.44 -14.73 -16.10
CA ALA A 376 0.13 -14.92 -14.68
C ALA A 376 -1.19 -15.66 -14.49
N HIS A 377 -2.22 -15.34 -15.28
CA HIS A 377 -3.47 -16.09 -15.29
C HIS A 377 -3.23 -17.55 -15.73
N ASP A 378 -2.58 -17.75 -16.87
CA ASP A 378 -2.45 -19.08 -17.50
C ASP A 378 -1.51 -20.00 -16.72
N VAL A 379 -0.37 -19.48 -16.26
CA VAL A 379 0.59 -20.19 -15.41
C VAL A 379 0.01 -20.44 -14.03
N ALA A 380 -0.88 -19.59 -13.48
CA ALA A 380 -1.61 -19.95 -12.27
C ALA A 380 -2.48 -21.20 -12.48
N ALA A 381 -3.20 -21.30 -13.60
CA ALA A 381 -4.00 -22.50 -13.89
C ALA A 381 -3.11 -23.74 -14.07
N ILE A 382 -1.97 -23.58 -14.76
CA ILE A 382 -0.95 -24.63 -14.91
C ILE A 382 -0.38 -25.03 -13.54
N ALA A 383 -0.07 -24.09 -12.65
CA ALA A 383 0.45 -24.35 -11.32
C ALA A 383 -0.50 -25.21 -10.48
N HIS A 384 -1.80 -24.92 -10.51
CA HIS A 384 -2.81 -25.74 -9.82
C HIS A 384 -2.92 -27.15 -10.42
N ALA A 385 -2.85 -27.27 -11.75
CA ALA A 385 -2.82 -28.58 -12.41
C ALA A 385 -1.55 -29.39 -12.06
N VAL A 386 -0.39 -28.73 -12.00
CA VAL A 386 0.89 -29.35 -11.60
C VAL A 386 0.85 -29.76 -10.13
N ALA A 387 0.39 -28.90 -9.22
CA ALA A 387 0.26 -29.22 -7.81
C ALA A 387 -0.59 -30.48 -7.61
N ALA A 388 -1.74 -30.52 -8.27
CA ALA A 388 -2.66 -31.66 -8.21
C ALA A 388 -2.08 -32.94 -8.83
N ALA A 389 -1.42 -32.85 -9.98
CA ALA A 389 -0.85 -34.02 -10.67
C ALA A 389 0.42 -34.57 -10.00
N ALA A 390 1.28 -33.70 -9.47
CA ALA A 390 2.53 -34.10 -8.82
C ALA A 390 2.37 -34.34 -7.32
N GLN A 391 1.26 -33.90 -6.71
CA GLN A 391 1.02 -33.96 -5.27
C GLN A 391 2.14 -33.28 -4.47
N VAL A 392 2.57 -32.10 -4.91
CA VAL A 392 3.59 -31.28 -4.24
C VAL A 392 3.15 -29.82 -4.21
N PRO A 393 3.64 -28.99 -3.27
CA PRO A 393 3.43 -27.56 -3.34
C PRO A 393 4.08 -26.96 -4.60
N VAL A 394 3.38 -25.99 -5.19
CA VAL A 394 3.87 -25.19 -6.31
C VAL A 394 3.91 -23.73 -5.88
N VAL A 395 5.06 -23.09 -6.04
CA VAL A 395 5.22 -21.65 -5.92
C VAL A 395 5.11 -21.05 -7.31
N HIS A 396 4.02 -20.33 -7.57
CA HIS A 396 3.84 -19.55 -8.78
C HIS A 396 4.37 -18.13 -8.53
N VAL A 397 5.53 -17.83 -9.08
CA VAL A 397 6.22 -16.55 -8.96
C VAL A 397 5.70 -15.59 -10.02
N THR A 398 5.16 -14.47 -9.57
CA THR A 398 4.68 -13.39 -10.42
C THR A 398 5.59 -12.17 -10.27
N SER A 399 5.96 -11.52 -11.37
CA SER A 399 6.78 -10.31 -11.37
C SER A 399 6.15 -9.24 -12.26
N GLY A 400 6.25 -7.97 -11.86
CA GLY A 400 5.64 -6.82 -12.53
C GLY A 400 5.08 -5.83 -11.50
N ALA A 401 5.10 -4.53 -11.80
CA ALA A 401 4.55 -3.50 -10.91
C ALA A 401 3.04 -3.70 -10.75
N ASN A 402 2.51 -3.54 -9.53
CA ASN A 402 1.13 -3.88 -9.18
C ASN A 402 0.03 -3.13 -9.96
N ASN A 403 0.39 -2.11 -10.75
CA ASN A 403 -0.53 -1.12 -11.31
C ASN A 403 -0.67 -1.16 -12.85
N GLU A 404 0.06 -2.02 -13.57
CA GLU A 404 -0.13 -2.17 -15.01
C GLU A 404 -1.14 -3.27 -15.30
N SER A 405 -2.35 -2.86 -15.68
CA SER A 405 -3.38 -3.75 -16.18
C SER A 405 -3.21 -3.95 -17.68
N ALA A 406 -3.50 -5.16 -18.16
CA ALA A 406 -3.50 -5.47 -19.58
C ALA A 406 -4.78 -6.23 -19.94
N ASP A 407 -5.20 -6.11 -21.20
CA ASP A 407 -6.29 -6.94 -21.72
C ASP A 407 -5.84 -8.40 -21.82
N ILE A 408 -6.48 -9.26 -21.03
CA ILE A 408 -6.16 -10.69 -21.01
C ILE A 408 -7.39 -11.55 -21.30
N LYS A 409 -7.15 -12.68 -21.95
CA LYS A 409 -8.11 -13.76 -22.19
C LYS A 409 -8.16 -14.67 -20.97
N MET A 410 -9.06 -14.38 -20.05
CA MET A 410 -9.26 -15.21 -18.85
C MET A 410 -10.07 -16.48 -19.17
N LEU A 411 -9.79 -17.52 -18.40
CA LEU A 411 -10.58 -18.76 -18.42
C LEU A 411 -11.67 -18.64 -17.37
N ASN A 412 -12.90 -19.08 -17.69
CA ASN A 412 -13.96 -19.08 -16.68
C ASN A 412 -13.73 -20.19 -15.62
N HIS A 413 -14.44 -20.10 -14.49
CA HIS A 413 -14.35 -21.05 -13.39
C HIS A 413 -14.49 -22.52 -13.84
N GLN A 414 -15.43 -22.83 -14.74
CA GLN A 414 -15.66 -24.19 -15.24
C GLN A 414 -14.47 -24.70 -16.07
N GLN A 415 -13.91 -23.84 -16.93
CA GLN A 415 -12.73 -24.17 -17.73
C GLN A 415 -11.51 -24.46 -16.83
N LEU A 416 -11.33 -23.66 -15.76
CA LEU A 416 -10.27 -23.84 -14.77
C LEU A 416 -10.42 -25.17 -14.01
N ALA A 417 -11.57 -25.42 -13.40
CA ALA A 417 -11.82 -26.67 -12.68
C ALA A 417 -11.70 -27.89 -13.60
N ALA A 418 -12.24 -27.83 -14.83
CA ALA A 418 -12.12 -28.91 -15.80
C ALA A 418 -10.68 -29.14 -16.26
N PHE A 419 -9.84 -28.10 -16.33
CA PHE A 419 -8.43 -28.24 -16.67
C PHE A 419 -7.64 -28.93 -15.55
N VAL A 420 -7.86 -28.53 -14.29
CA VAL A 420 -7.21 -29.14 -13.11
C VAL A 420 -7.69 -30.57 -12.88
N ALA A 421 -9.00 -30.84 -12.98
CA ALA A 421 -9.55 -32.19 -12.79
C ALA A 421 -9.02 -33.20 -13.82
N GLN A 422 -8.76 -32.76 -15.05
CA GLN A 422 -8.12 -33.62 -16.05
C GLN A 422 -6.67 -33.95 -15.66
N ALA A 423 -5.96 -33.08 -14.91
CA ALA A 423 -4.56 -33.27 -14.53
C ALA A 423 -4.36 -34.48 -13.63
N THR A 424 -5.36 -34.80 -12.83
CA THR A 424 -5.34 -35.92 -11.89
C THR A 424 -5.89 -37.23 -12.47
N ALA A 425 -6.35 -37.26 -13.72
CA ALA A 425 -7.03 -38.41 -14.30
C ALA A 425 -6.15 -39.68 -14.43
N ASN A 426 -4.84 -39.51 -14.57
CA ASN A 426 -3.89 -40.62 -14.76
C ASN A 426 -3.09 -40.97 -13.48
N GLY A 427 -3.54 -40.50 -12.31
CA GLY A 427 -2.82 -40.67 -11.05
C GLY A 427 -1.59 -39.76 -10.91
N PRO A 428 -0.88 -39.80 -9.77
CA PRO A 428 0.24 -38.92 -9.51
C PRO A 428 1.46 -39.23 -10.40
N VAL A 429 2.10 -38.19 -10.91
CA VAL A 429 3.35 -38.27 -11.71
C VAL A 429 4.47 -37.48 -11.03
N SER A 430 5.71 -37.60 -11.51
CA SER A 430 6.80 -36.78 -11.00
C SER A 430 6.62 -35.30 -11.39
N ALA A 431 7.23 -34.39 -10.63
CA ALA A 431 7.05 -32.95 -10.82
C ALA A 431 7.47 -32.46 -12.23
N ASP A 432 8.57 -33.00 -12.77
CA ASP A 432 9.07 -32.72 -14.11
C ASP A 432 8.08 -33.14 -15.21
N VAL A 433 7.52 -34.35 -15.08
CA VAL A 433 6.51 -34.86 -15.99
C VAL A 433 5.20 -34.05 -15.86
N ALA A 434 4.81 -33.68 -14.64
CA ALA A 434 3.61 -32.89 -14.41
C ALA A 434 3.68 -31.52 -15.08
N VAL A 435 4.81 -30.81 -14.96
CA VAL A 435 5.01 -29.50 -15.60
C VAL A 435 4.87 -29.62 -17.11
N GLN A 436 5.57 -30.57 -17.74
CA GLN A 436 5.51 -30.74 -19.19
C GLN A 436 4.11 -31.12 -19.67
N GLN A 437 3.45 -32.09 -19.00
CA GLN A 437 2.09 -32.51 -19.36
C GLN A 437 1.06 -31.37 -19.20
N ALA A 438 1.21 -30.54 -18.17
CA ALA A 438 0.31 -29.41 -17.95
C ALA A 438 0.47 -28.34 -19.05
N LEU A 439 1.70 -28.02 -19.45
CA LEU A 439 1.99 -27.10 -20.56
C LEU A 439 1.44 -27.61 -21.89
N ASP A 440 1.72 -28.87 -22.24
CA ASP A 440 1.25 -29.48 -23.49
C ASP A 440 -0.29 -29.53 -23.56
N ARG A 441 -0.93 -29.81 -22.43
CA ARG A 441 -2.38 -29.82 -22.33
C ARG A 441 -2.97 -28.42 -22.43
N PHE A 442 -2.35 -27.44 -21.79
CA PHE A 442 -2.80 -26.05 -21.86
C PHE A 442 -2.79 -25.57 -23.32
N LYS A 443 -1.71 -25.87 -24.05
CA LYS A 443 -1.60 -25.65 -25.50
C LYS A 443 -2.71 -26.34 -26.28
N HIS A 444 -2.93 -27.63 -26.07
CA HIS A 444 -3.96 -28.38 -26.80
C HIS A 444 -5.38 -27.85 -26.53
N LYS A 445 -5.67 -27.44 -25.30
CA LYS A 445 -7.02 -27.06 -24.88
C LYS A 445 -7.36 -25.60 -25.19
N PHE A 446 -6.39 -24.69 -25.09
CA PHE A 446 -6.62 -23.25 -25.17
C PHE A 446 -5.82 -22.56 -26.28
N SER A 447 -5.09 -23.30 -27.11
CA SER A 447 -4.30 -22.80 -28.25
C SER A 447 -3.25 -21.74 -27.90
N ARG A 448 -2.83 -21.66 -26.63
CA ARG A 448 -1.75 -20.80 -26.14
C ARG A 448 -0.57 -21.66 -25.73
N THR A 449 0.61 -21.41 -26.31
CA THR A 449 1.79 -22.25 -26.12
C THR A 449 2.73 -21.59 -25.12
N TYR A 450 3.15 -22.36 -24.13
CA TYR A 450 4.18 -21.99 -23.18
C TYR A 450 5.20 -23.14 -23.10
N CYS A 451 6.48 -22.78 -23.02
CA CYS A 451 7.59 -23.72 -22.85
C CYS A 451 8.28 -23.46 -21.52
N GLN A 452 8.81 -24.51 -20.87
CA GLN A 452 9.56 -24.37 -19.61
C GLN A 452 10.73 -23.39 -19.76
N LEU A 453 11.39 -23.44 -20.91
CA LEU A 453 12.44 -22.55 -21.37
C LEU A 453 12.09 -22.13 -22.80
N GLU A 454 12.07 -20.83 -23.07
CA GLU A 454 11.71 -20.31 -24.41
C GLU A 454 12.83 -19.43 -24.95
N TYR A 455 13.40 -19.85 -26.08
CA TYR A 455 14.40 -19.09 -26.81
C TYR A 455 13.75 -18.19 -27.86
N SER A 456 14.18 -16.93 -27.92
CA SER A 456 13.83 -15.97 -28.96
C SER A 456 15.08 -15.25 -29.44
N GLY A 457 15.26 -15.11 -30.75
CA GLY A 457 16.39 -14.40 -31.34
C GLY A 457 17.04 -15.17 -32.47
N SER A 458 18.28 -14.80 -32.82
CA SER A 458 18.93 -15.35 -34.00
C SER A 458 19.29 -16.83 -33.84
N ALA A 459 19.08 -17.65 -34.88
CA ALA A 459 19.45 -19.07 -34.85
C ALA A 459 20.98 -19.30 -34.78
N ASP A 460 21.77 -18.30 -35.13
CA ASP A 460 23.24 -18.30 -35.10
C ASP A 460 23.82 -17.38 -34.01
N ALA A 461 23.02 -17.04 -32.99
CA ALA A 461 23.43 -16.14 -31.93
C ALA A 461 24.72 -16.61 -31.23
N GLN A 462 25.65 -15.68 -31.01
CA GLN A 462 26.89 -15.93 -30.26
C GLN A 462 26.71 -15.61 -28.77
N THR A 463 25.88 -14.61 -28.47
CA THR A 463 25.52 -14.19 -27.10
C THR A 463 24.05 -14.46 -26.84
N VAL A 464 23.74 -15.13 -25.74
CA VAL A 464 22.38 -15.40 -25.28
C VAL A 464 22.19 -14.80 -23.88
N PHE A 465 21.22 -13.90 -23.76
CA PHE A 465 20.76 -13.36 -22.48
C PHE A 465 19.75 -14.30 -21.85
N ILE A 466 19.86 -14.58 -20.55
CA ILE A 466 18.99 -15.51 -19.84
C ILE A 466 18.37 -14.75 -18.68
N SER A 467 17.05 -14.79 -18.56
CA SER A 467 16.35 -14.13 -17.46
C SER A 467 14.99 -14.76 -17.22
N LEU A 468 14.26 -14.22 -16.26
CA LEU A 468 12.91 -14.63 -15.91
C LEU A 468 12.06 -13.41 -15.53
N GLY A 469 10.75 -13.58 -15.63
CA GLY A 469 9.78 -12.61 -15.16
C GLY A 469 9.80 -11.33 -15.99
N GLN A 470 9.57 -10.19 -15.34
CA GLN A 470 9.53 -8.88 -16.00
C GLN A 470 10.84 -8.57 -16.73
N VAL A 471 12.00 -8.94 -16.16
CA VAL A 471 13.30 -8.73 -16.81
C VAL A 471 13.41 -9.52 -18.12
N ALA A 472 12.86 -10.74 -18.18
CA ALA A 472 12.80 -11.49 -19.43
C ALA A 472 11.85 -10.84 -20.45
N ALA A 473 10.70 -10.32 -20.00
CA ALA A 473 9.77 -9.61 -20.87
C ALA A 473 10.41 -8.33 -21.45
N ASP A 474 11.11 -7.56 -20.63
CA ASP A 474 11.81 -6.34 -21.04
C ASP A 474 12.96 -6.65 -22.01
N ALA A 475 13.73 -7.71 -21.73
CA ALA A 475 14.79 -8.17 -22.63
C ALA A 475 14.25 -8.65 -23.99
N LEU A 476 13.11 -9.37 -23.99
CA LEU A 476 12.41 -9.78 -25.21
C LEU A 476 11.89 -8.58 -26.00
N ALA A 477 11.34 -7.57 -25.31
CA ALA A 477 10.85 -6.34 -25.95
C ALA A 477 11.99 -5.53 -26.59
N ALA A 478 13.19 -5.54 -26.01
CA ALA A 478 14.38 -4.88 -26.54
C ALA A 478 15.05 -5.65 -27.70
N LEU A 479 14.79 -6.95 -27.82
CA LEU A 479 15.48 -7.83 -28.76
C LEU A 479 15.38 -7.41 -30.24
N PRO A 480 14.23 -6.94 -30.79
CA PRO A 480 14.14 -6.53 -32.19
C PRO A 480 15.11 -5.41 -32.57
N ASP A 481 15.36 -4.46 -31.66
CA ASP A 481 16.31 -3.37 -31.90
C ASP A 481 17.76 -3.83 -31.80
N ILE A 482 18.05 -4.71 -30.85
CA ILE A 482 19.38 -5.29 -30.67
C ILE A 482 19.76 -6.18 -31.86
N LEU A 483 18.80 -6.92 -32.42
CA LEU A 483 19.00 -7.76 -33.60
C LEU A 483 19.42 -6.97 -34.85
N LYS A 484 19.11 -5.67 -34.93
CA LYS A 484 19.59 -4.80 -36.04
C LYS A 484 21.12 -4.62 -35.99
N GLN A 485 21.74 -4.84 -34.83
CA GLN A 485 23.14 -4.52 -34.57
C GLN A 485 24.01 -5.75 -34.30
N GLY A 486 23.42 -6.96 -34.18
CA GLY A 486 24.18 -8.21 -34.06
C GLY A 486 23.33 -9.45 -33.79
N ASN A 487 23.95 -10.63 -33.92
CA ASN A 487 23.30 -11.93 -33.76
C ASN A 487 23.24 -12.32 -32.27
N THR A 488 22.10 -12.01 -31.64
CA THR A 488 21.85 -12.18 -30.20
C THR A 488 20.57 -12.98 -29.96
N GLY A 489 20.46 -13.64 -28.82
CA GLY A 489 19.24 -14.29 -28.35
C GLY A 489 18.87 -13.96 -26.91
N VAL A 490 17.62 -14.20 -26.55
CA VAL A 490 17.08 -14.13 -25.19
C VAL A 490 16.41 -15.47 -24.88
N LEU A 491 16.70 -16.03 -23.71
CA LEU A 491 16.09 -17.24 -23.18
C LEU A 491 15.28 -16.88 -21.93
N ASN A 492 13.95 -17.01 -22.03
CA ASN A 492 13.03 -16.80 -20.91
C ASN A 492 12.86 -18.10 -20.10
N VAL A 493 13.08 -18.02 -18.79
CA VAL A 493 12.97 -19.14 -17.86
C VAL A 493 11.63 -19.09 -17.12
N ARG A 494 10.73 -20.03 -17.45
CA ARG A 494 9.42 -20.18 -16.79
C ARG A 494 9.40 -21.24 -15.70
N THR A 495 10.27 -22.24 -15.79
CA THR A 495 10.39 -23.30 -14.76
C THR A 495 11.75 -23.17 -14.09
N LEU A 496 11.74 -22.71 -12.84
CA LEU A 496 12.95 -22.64 -12.01
C LEU A 496 13.23 -23.99 -11.35
N ARG A 497 12.19 -24.66 -10.85
CA ARG A 497 12.27 -26.00 -10.30
C ARG A 497 11.07 -26.84 -10.76
N PRO A 498 11.26 -28.09 -11.17
CA PRO A 498 12.55 -28.77 -11.34
C PRO A 498 13.39 -28.17 -12.48
N TRP A 499 14.71 -28.13 -12.31
CA TRP A 499 15.63 -27.61 -13.33
C TRP A 499 16.18 -28.76 -14.19
N ASP A 500 16.03 -28.67 -15.51
CA ASP A 500 16.53 -29.67 -16.46
C ASP A 500 17.71 -29.11 -17.27
N HIS A 501 18.93 -29.53 -16.91
CA HIS A 501 20.16 -29.12 -17.58
C HIS A 501 20.19 -29.52 -19.07
N ALA A 502 19.63 -30.69 -19.43
CA ALA A 502 19.65 -31.19 -20.79
C ALA A 502 18.68 -30.40 -21.67
N GLN A 503 17.47 -30.13 -21.15
CA GLN A 503 16.50 -29.28 -21.83
C GLN A 503 17.00 -27.84 -21.99
N PHE A 504 17.69 -27.30 -20.98
CA PHE A 504 18.32 -25.98 -21.07
C PHE A 504 19.31 -25.90 -22.22
N LEU A 505 20.26 -26.84 -22.31
CA LEU A 505 21.25 -26.85 -23.37
C LEU A 505 20.63 -27.09 -24.76
N ALA A 506 19.58 -27.90 -24.84
CA ALA A 506 18.88 -28.18 -26.09
C ALA A 506 18.14 -26.95 -26.66
N ASN A 507 17.79 -25.98 -25.82
CA ASN A 507 17.14 -24.73 -26.24
C ASN A 507 18.15 -23.63 -26.65
N LEU A 508 19.45 -23.85 -26.48
CA LEU A 508 20.47 -22.90 -26.90
C LEU A 508 20.91 -23.14 -28.35
N PRO A 509 21.19 -22.07 -29.13
CA PRO A 509 21.87 -22.20 -30.41
C PRO A 509 23.21 -22.91 -30.30
N THR A 510 23.53 -23.78 -31.26
CA THR A 510 24.85 -24.48 -31.30
C THR A 510 26.03 -23.52 -31.48
N SER A 511 25.75 -22.33 -32.02
CA SER A 511 26.67 -21.21 -32.18
C SER A 511 26.96 -20.46 -30.88
N ALA A 512 26.17 -20.66 -29.81
CA ALA A 512 26.31 -19.89 -28.58
C ALA A 512 27.70 -20.09 -27.96
N ARG A 513 28.33 -18.99 -27.54
CA ARG A 513 29.65 -18.97 -26.87
C ARG A 513 29.63 -18.14 -25.58
N ARG A 514 28.67 -17.22 -25.45
CA ARG A 514 28.51 -16.35 -24.28
C ARG A 514 27.08 -16.40 -23.76
N LEU A 515 26.93 -16.76 -22.50
CA LEU A 515 25.67 -16.77 -21.76
C LEU A 515 25.71 -15.67 -20.71
N VAL A 516 24.69 -14.83 -20.67
CA VAL A 516 24.62 -13.66 -19.80
C VAL A 516 23.33 -13.69 -19.02
N VAL A 517 23.41 -13.92 -17.71
CA VAL A 517 22.24 -13.98 -16.84
C VAL A 517 21.89 -12.56 -16.38
N LEU A 518 20.72 -12.07 -16.74
CA LEU A 518 20.19 -10.80 -16.27
C LEU A 518 19.39 -11.05 -14.99
N SER A 519 19.99 -10.72 -13.84
CA SER A 519 19.44 -10.94 -12.49
C SER A 519 18.80 -9.68 -11.94
N SER A 520 17.66 -9.80 -11.26
CA SER A 520 17.13 -8.73 -10.40
C SER A 520 17.13 -9.18 -8.94
N THR A 521 18.22 -8.94 -8.23
CA THR A 521 18.38 -9.28 -6.81
C THR A 521 19.04 -8.15 -6.02
N ARG A 522 18.47 -7.81 -4.86
CA ARG A 522 19.01 -6.75 -3.99
C ARG A 522 20.29 -7.21 -3.29
N GLY A 523 21.41 -6.50 -3.49
CA GLY A 523 22.69 -6.73 -2.79
C GLY A 523 23.93 -6.80 -3.69
N ALA A 524 25.12 -6.70 -3.09
CA ALA A 524 26.40 -6.67 -3.82
C ALA A 524 26.83 -8.08 -4.28
N GLY A 525 26.67 -8.35 -5.58
CA GLY A 525 27.39 -9.41 -6.31
C GLY A 525 26.53 -10.57 -6.81
N SER A 526 26.74 -10.94 -8.08
CA SER A 526 26.12 -12.08 -8.78
C SER A 526 26.42 -13.46 -8.16
N ALA A 527 27.30 -13.53 -7.16
CA ALA A 527 27.71 -14.78 -6.50
C ALA A 527 26.60 -15.49 -5.70
N ARG A 528 25.43 -14.85 -5.50
CA ARG A 528 24.27 -15.42 -4.80
C ARG A 528 23.04 -15.64 -5.69
N ASP A 529 23.15 -15.40 -6.99
CA ASP A 529 22.06 -15.66 -7.93
C ASP A 529 21.98 -17.16 -8.26
N ALA A 530 20.88 -17.78 -7.85
CA ALA A 530 20.64 -19.20 -8.08
C ALA A 530 20.48 -19.53 -9.57
N LEU A 531 19.90 -18.63 -10.37
CA LEU A 531 19.77 -18.82 -11.81
C LEU A 531 21.14 -18.82 -12.49
N LEU A 532 22.02 -17.88 -12.10
CA LEU A 532 23.40 -17.88 -12.59
C LEU A 532 24.14 -19.17 -12.23
N ALA A 533 23.95 -19.68 -11.01
CA ALA A 533 24.54 -20.95 -10.60
C ALA A 533 24.03 -22.12 -11.45
N ASP A 534 22.71 -22.23 -11.65
CA ASP A 534 22.10 -23.31 -12.44
C ASP A 534 22.55 -23.29 -13.91
N VAL A 535 22.61 -22.09 -14.52
CA VAL A 535 23.13 -21.87 -15.88
C VAL A 535 24.61 -22.24 -15.96
N SER A 536 25.40 -21.83 -14.97
CA SER A 536 26.84 -22.12 -14.91
C SER A 536 27.10 -23.62 -14.79
N VAL A 537 26.33 -24.31 -13.95
CA VAL A 537 26.40 -25.78 -13.79
C VAL A 537 25.96 -26.47 -15.08
N ALA A 538 24.86 -26.04 -15.71
CA ALA A 538 24.41 -26.63 -16.97
C ALA A 538 25.47 -26.49 -18.08
N ALA A 539 26.06 -25.30 -18.21
CA ALA A 539 27.13 -25.02 -19.18
C ALA A 539 28.39 -25.87 -18.92
N PHE A 540 28.75 -26.07 -17.64
CA PHE A 540 29.92 -26.87 -17.26
C PHE A 540 29.70 -28.38 -17.42
N VAL A 541 28.55 -28.89 -16.97
CA VAL A 541 28.27 -30.34 -16.92
C VAL A 541 27.89 -30.90 -18.29
N GLY A 542 27.12 -30.16 -19.10
CA GLY A 542 26.54 -30.70 -20.33
C GLY A 542 27.26 -30.34 -21.63
N ASN A 543 28.37 -29.59 -21.58
CA ASN A 543 29.18 -29.31 -22.77
C ASN A 543 30.71 -29.45 -22.52
N PRO A 544 31.24 -30.68 -22.42
CA PRO A 544 32.67 -30.91 -22.14
C PRO A 544 33.63 -30.47 -23.26
N MET A 545 33.12 -30.14 -24.45
CA MET A 545 33.91 -30.00 -25.69
C MET A 545 33.94 -28.59 -26.29
N ALA A 546 33.12 -27.64 -25.81
CA ALA A 546 33.16 -26.24 -26.23
C ALA A 546 33.02 -25.31 -25.01
N PRO A 547 33.97 -24.39 -24.75
CA PRO A 547 33.89 -23.49 -23.59
C PRO A 547 32.78 -22.46 -23.82
N LEU A 548 31.68 -22.60 -23.08
CA LEU A 548 30.67 -21.55 -22.90
C LEU A 548 31.15 -20.60 -21.79
N SER A 549 31.27 -19.32 -22.11
CA SER A 549 31.50 -18.29 -21.09
C SER A 549 30.17 -17.93 -20.44
N VAL A 550 30.10 -17.97 -19.11
CA VAL A 550 28.91 -17.60 -18.35
C VAL A 550 29.23 -16.41 -17.46
N SER A 551 28.36 -15.40 -17.48
CA SER A 551 28.47 -14.19 -16.67
C SER A 551 27.10 -13.75 -16.18
N GLY A 552 27.05 -13.00 -15.08
CA GLY A 552 25.81 -12.41 -14.56
C GLY A 552 25.90 -10.90 -14.55
N GLU A 553 24.80 -10.24 -14.92
CA GLU A 553 24.60 -8.80 -14.87
C GLU A 553 23.43 -8.50 -13.92
N ASN A 554 23.66 -7.67 -12.90
CA ASN A 554 22.59 -7.30 -11.97
C ASN A 554 21.84 -6.07 -12.50
N VAL A 555 20.57 -6.25 -12.84
CA VAL A 555 19.65 -5.22 -13.34
C VAL A 555 18.57 -4.88 -12.31
N TYR A 556 18.84 -5.12 -11.03
CA TYR A 556 17.95 -4.73 -9.94
C TYR A 556 17.62 -3.22 -10.00
N GLY A 557 16.33 -2.90 -10.00
CA GLY A 557 15.82 -1.52 -10.06
C GLY A 557 15.93 -0.87 -11.46
N PHE A 558 16.27 -1.62 -12.50
CA PHE A 558 16.34 -1.08 -13.85
C PHE A 558 14.94 -0.95 -14.45
N SER A 559 14.70 0.15 -15.16
CA SER A 559 13.56 0.28 -16.07
C SER A 559 13.72 -0.67 -17.27
N SER A 560 12.67 -0.82 -18.08
CA SER A 560 12.76 -1.56 -19.36
C SER A 560 13.84 -1.00 -20.30
N VAL A 561 14.11 0.31 -20.22
CA VAL A 561 15.21 0.96 -20.94
C VAL A 561 16.56 0.65 -20.31
N GLY A 562 16.64 0.64 -18.98
CA GLY A 562 17.82 0.18 -18.24
C GLY A 562 18.22 -1.25 -18.62
N VAL A 563 17.27 -2.18 -18.67
CA VAL A 563 17.52 -3.57 -19.10
C VAL A 563 18.04 -3.62 -20.54
N ALA A 564 17.43 -2.86 -21.46
CA ALA A 564 17.91 -2.76 -22.83
C ALA A 564 19.35 -2.19 -22.93
N ASN A 565 19.67 -1.19 -22.11
CA ASN A 565 21.01 -0.59 -22.07
C ASN A 565 22.05 -1.52 -21.43
N ALA A 566 21.68 -2.35 -20.46
CA ALA A 566 22.54 -3.41 -19.94
C ALA A 566 22.90 -4.41 -21.05
N MET A 567 21.91 -4.85 -21.84
CA MET A 567 22.14 -5.74 -22.98
C MET A 567 23.06 -5.09 -24.04
N ARG A 568 22.84 -3.81 -24.38
CA ARG A 568 23.72 -3.06 -25.30
C ARG A 568 25.16 -2.99 -24.80
N THR A 569 25.35 -2.63 -23.54
CA THR A 569 26.66 -2.53 -22.90
C THR A 569 27.44 -3.85 -22.96
N VAL A 570 26.76 -4.96 -22.67
CA VAL A 570 27.34 -6.32 -22.74
C VAL A 570 27.80 -6.68 -24.16
N LEU A 571 27.07 -6.20 -25.17
CA LEU A 571 27.39 -6.40 -26.59
C LEU A 571 28.41 -5.38 -27.14
N GLY A 572 28.83 -4.38 -26.35
CA GLY A 572 29.70 -3.30 -26.80
C GLY A 572 29.01 -2.26 -27.68
N ILE A 573 27.68 -2.16 -27.57
CA ILE A 573 26.83 -1.17 -28.24
C ILE A 573 26.66 0.03 -27.31
N GLU A 574 26.67 1.25 -27.84
CA GLU A 574 26.45 2.47 -27.05
C GLU A 574 25.02 2.48 -26.43
N PRO A 575 24.88 2.86 -25.14
CA PRO A 575 23.58 2.96 -24.49
C PRO A 575 22.78 4.14 -25.07
N VAL A 576 21.46 4.01 -25.07
CA VAL A 576 20.52 5.03 -25.59
C VAL A 576 19.95 5.81 -24.41
N THR A 577 19.78 7.13 -24.56
CA THR A 577 19.19 7.96 -23.50
C THR A 577 17.67 7.82 -23.43
N GLU A 578 17.09 8.02 -22.24
CA GLU A 578 15.61 8.00 -22.04
C GLU A 578 14.91 9.03 -22.96
N GLU A 579 15.51 10.21 -23.17
CA GLU A 579 15.00 11.26 -24.08
C GLU A 579 14.97 10.85 -25.56
N GLU A 580 15.87 9.97 -26.00
CA GLU A 580 15.90 9.46 -27.38
C GLU A 580 14.81 8.40 -27.61
N LYS A 581 14.50 7.59 -26.58
CA LYS A 581 13.44 6.58 -26.65
C LYS A 581 12.04 7.19 -26.50
N GLU A 582 11.88 8.26 -25.73
CA GLU A 582 10.63 9.04 -25.68
C GLU A 582 10.28 9.65 -27.05
N LYS A 583 11.28 10.09 -27.83
CA LYS A 583 11.08 10.59 -29.20
C LYS A 583 10.68 9.50 -30.19
N GLU A 584 11.15 8.27 -30.00
CA GLU A 584 10.77 7.10 -30.82
C GLU A 584 9.41 6.53 -30.41
N GLN A 585 9.08 6.50 -29.10
CA GLN A 585 7.79 6.03 -28.58
C GLN A 585 6.62 6.97 -28.92
N GLN A 586 6.87 8.28 -28.99
CA GLN A 586 5.89 9.27 -29.48
C GLN A 586 5.55 9.09 -30.97
N GLN A 587 6.34 8.34 -31.74
CA GLN A 587 6.08 8.08 -33.17
C GLN A 587 5.44 6.71 -33.43
N GLN A 588 5.32 5.82 -32.43
CA GLN A 588 4.91 4.42 -32.65
C GLN A 588 3.82 3.87 -31.70
N GLN A 589 3.27 4.64 -30.76
CA GLN A 589 2.08 4.17 -30.03
C GLN A 589 0.81 4.37 -30.88
N PRO A 590 0.04 3.29 -31.18
CA PRO A 590 -1.36 3.44 -31.52
C PRO A 590 -2.11 3.93 -30.28
N GLU A 591 -2.96 4.93 -30.46
CA GLU A 591 -3.91 5.40 -29.44
C GLU A 591 -4.72 4.20 -28.91
N THR A 592 -4.50 3.82 -27.65
CA THR A 592 -5.36 2.85 -26.95
C THR A 592 -6.67 3.53 -26.57
N THR A 593 -7.66 3.37 -27.45
CA THR A 593 -9.08 3.54 -27.17
C THR A 593 -9.57 2.38 -26.30
N ALA A 594 -9.61 2.57 -24.98
CA ALA A 594 -10.13 1.56 -24.04
C ALA A 594 -10.86 2.19 -22.85
N ALA A 595 -11.86 3.04 -23.08
CA ALA A 595 -12.74 3.52 -22.01
C ALA A 595 -14.15 2.92 -22.09
N ALA A 596 -14.59 2.46 -23.27
CA ALA A 596 -15.91 1.88 -23.51
C ALA A 596 -16.25 0.60 -22.74
N SER A 597 -15.25 -0.26 -22.47
CA SER A 597 -15.48 -1.68 -22.16
C SER A 597 -15.03 -2.13 -20.78
N ALA A 598 -14.47 -1.24 -19.96
CA ALA A 598 -14.10 -1.58 -18.60
C ALA A 598 -15.35 -1.61 -17.72
N GLU A 599 -15.64 -2.76 -17.08
CA GLU A 599 -16.68 -2.84 -16.06
C GLU A 599 -16.40 -1.81 -14.96
N PRO A 600 -17.41 -1.05 -14.52
CA PRO A 600 -17.19 -0.02 -13.52
C PRO A 600 -16.70 -0.67 -12.22
N MET A 601 -15.64 -0.12 -11.63
CA MET A 601 -15.13 -0.57 -10.33
C MET A 601 -16.11 -0.22 -9.21
N ALA A 602 -17.04 0.70 -9.47
CA ALA A 602 -18.18 1.04 -8.62
C ALA A 602 -19.36 0.08 -8.84
N PHE A 603 -20.12 -0.17 -7.78
CA PHE A 603 -21.09 -1.25 -7.76
C PHE A 603 -22.28 -0.93 -6.84
N GLU A 604 -23.51 -1.33 -7.19
CA GLU A 604 -24.68 -1.10 -6.32
C GLU A 604 -24.66 -2.00 -5.07
N ASP A 605 -24.89 -1.39 -3.92
CA ASP A 605 -24.79 -2.04 -2.61
C ASP A 605 -26.16 -2.20 -1.95
N ASN A 606 -26.28 -3.22 -1.12
CA ASN A 606 -27.54 -3.59 -0.50
C ASN A 606 -27.73 -2.87 0.83
N ALA A 607 -28.87 -2.20 0.97
CA ALA A 607 -29.24 -1.46 2.17
C ALA A 607 -29.14 -2.29 3.45
N LEU A 608 -29.51 -3.58 3.42
CA LEU A 608 -29.37 -4.47 4.57
C LEU A 608 -27.91 -4.79 4.89
N ALA A 609 -27.06 -4.95 3.88
CA ALA A 609 -25.63 -5.21 4.05
C ALA A 609 -24.90 -3.96 4.60
N VAL A 610 -25.28 -2.77 4.12
CA VAL A 610 -24.79 -1.50 4.66
C VAL A 610 -25.27 -1.31 6.11
N ALA A 611 -26.55 -1.58 6.40
CA ALA A 611 -27.08 -1.51 7.76
C ALA A 611 -26.36 -2.44 8.73
N LYS A 612 -26.01 -3.67 8.32
CA LYS A 612 -25.21 -4.61 9.13
C LYS A 612 -23.80 -4.09 9.39
N ARG A 613 -23.12 -3.54 8.37
CA ARG A 613 -21.80 -2.91 8.52
C ARG A 613 -21.82 -1.74 9.50
N LEU A 614 -22.87 -0.92 9.45
CA LEU A 614 -23.06 0.21 10.37
C LEU A 614 -23.45 -0.23 11.79
N ALA A 615 -24.21 -1.32 11.93
CA ALA A 615 -24.63 -1.83 13.23
C ALA A 615 -23.51 -2.57 13.98
N PHE A 616 -22.55 -3.16 13.26
CA PHE A 616 -21.42 -3.92 13.82
C PHE A 616 -20.07 -3.46 13.26
N PRO A 617 -19.69 -2.18 13.48
CA PRO A 617 -18.53 -1.58 12.83
C PRO A 617 -17.22 -2.32 13.15
N GLU A 618 -17.06 -2.87 14.36
CA GLU A 618 -15.86 -3.61 14.76
C GLU A 618 -15.72 -4.96 14.02
N ALA A 619 -16.85 -5.62 13.74
CA ALA A 619 -16.86 -6.91 13.05
C ALA A 619 -16.50 -6.78 11.55
N TYR A 620 -16.80 -5.62 10.96
CA TYR A 620 -16.59 -5.36 9.54
C TYR A 620 -15.47 -4.36 9.25
N GLY A 621 -14.76 -3.87 10.28
CA GLY A 621 -13.77 -2.79 10.14
C GLY A 621 -14.36 -1.53 9.50
N THR A 622 -15.66 -1.26 9.73
CA THR A 622 -16.36 -0.15 9.11
C THR A 622 -16.15 1.11 9.96
N GLN A 623 -15.70 2.18 9.31
CA GLN A 623 -15.54 3.49 9.93
C GLN A 623 -16.45 4.50 9.21
N LEU A 624 -17.05 5.39 9.98
CA LEU A 624 -17.84 6.48 9.44
C LEU A 624 -16.94 7.71 9.34
N GLU A 625 -16.39 7.93 8.15
CA GLU A 625 -15.51 9.07 7.88
C GLU A 625 -16.12 9.94 6.78
N ALA A 626 -16.04 11.26 6.95
CA ALA A 626 -16.51 12.19 5.93
C ALA A 626 -15.66 12.10 4.65
N ARG A 627 -14.32 12.00 4.84
CA ARG A 627 -13.29 11.95 3.80
C ARG A 627 -12.23 10.90 4.16
N PRO A 628 -12.40 9.65 3.73
CA PRO A 628 -11.46 8.58 4.06
C PRO A 628 -10.08 8.79 3.40
N GLY A 629 -9.00 8.46 4.12
CA GLY A 629 -7.62 8.56 3.62
C GLY A 629 -6.96 9.93 3.76
N GLU A 630 -7.68 10.96 4.21
CA GLU A 630 -7.16 12.31 4.42
C GLU A 630 -7.30 12.74 5.88
N ARG A 631 -6.27 13.38 6.44
CA ARG A 631 -6.35 13.96 7.79
C ARG A 631 -7.24 15.20 7.75
N THR A 632 -8.49 15.03 8.19
CA THR A 632 -9.50 16.09 8.18
C THR A 632 -10.06 16.36 9.59
N PHE A 633 -10.66 17.52 9.75
CA PHE A 633 -11.28 17.98 10.99
C PHE A 633 -12.67 18.53 10.68
N GLU A 634 -13.64 18.25 11.56
CA GLU A 634 -14.96 18.86 11.49
C GLU A 634 -14.99 20.09 12.42
N VAL A 635 -15.12 21.27 11.83
CA VAL A 635 -15.19 22.55 12.55
C VAL A 635 -16.58 23.18 12.38
N LYS A 636 -16.95 24.11 13.27
CA LYS A 636 -18.27 24.76 13.21
C LYS A 636 -18.15 26.24 12.87
N VAL A 637 -19.02 26.75 12.02
CA VAL A 637 -19.09 28.18 11.72
C VAL A 637 -19.49 28.94 13.00
N SER A 638 -18.61 29.77 13.52
CA SER A 638 -18.87 30.63 14.68
C SER A 638 -19.30 32.03 14.26
N SER A 639 -18.78 32.51 13.13
CA SER A 639 -19.08 33.84 12.60
C SER A 639 -18.99 33.83 11.07
N LEU A 640 -19.93 34.51 10.42
CA LEU A 640 -19.92 34.75 8.98
C LEU A 640 -20.38 36.18 8.72
N ARG A 641 -19.49 37.03 8.23
CA ARG A 641 -19.79 38.44 7.94
C ARG A 641 -19.33 38.83 6.56
N ARG A 642 -20.17 39.61 5.86
CA ARG A 642 -19.75 40.30 4.64
C ARG A 642 -18.90 41.52 5.02
N MET A 643 -17.74 41.65 4.37
CA MET A 643 -16.75 42.71 4.59
C MET A 643 -16.90 43.89 3.63
N THR A 644 -17.68 43.72 2.56
CA THR A 644 -17.96 44.76 1.56
C THR A 644 -19.41 45.24 1.66
N PRO A 645 -19.75 46.48 1.27
CA PRO A 645 -21.14 46.92 1.25
C PRO A 645 -22.03 46.04 0.36
N ASP A 646 -23.31 45.90 0.71
CA ASP A 646 -24.29 45.12 -0.09
C ASP A 646 -24.49 45.69 -1.50
N THR A 647 -24.28 46.99 -1.66
CA THR A 647 -24.35 47.69 -2.94
C THR A 647 -23.15 47.45 -3.86
N TYR A 648 -22.12 46.77 -3.36
CA TYR A 648 -20.89 46.52 -4.10
C TYR A 648 -20.92 45.15 -4.79
N ASP A 649 -20.43 45.10 -6.03
CA ASP A 649 -20.49 43.92 -6.90
C ASP A 649 -19.71 42.72 -6.32
N ARG A 650 -18.56 42.97 -5.69
CA ARG A 650 -17.74 41.91 -5.10
C ARG A 650 -18.15 41.63 -3.66
N ASN A 651 -18.54 40.38 -3.42
CA ASN A 651 -18.78 39.85 -2.08
C ASN A 651 -17.47 39.30 -1.49
N ILE A 652 -16.95 39.96 -0.46
CA ILE A 652 -15.83 39.44 0.33
C ILE A 652 -16.38 39.12 1.71
N ILE A 653 -16.16 37.90 2.18
CA ILE A 653 -16.63 37.41 3.46
C ILE A 653 -15.45 37.16 4.40
N HIS A 654 -15.68 37.41 5.67
CA HIS A 654 -14.86 36.92 6.76
C HIS A 654 -15.66 35.81 7.46
N ILE A 655 -15.03 34.66 7.60
CA ILE A 655 -15.62 33.49 8.24
C ILE A 655 -14.69 33.02 9.34
N GLU A 656 -15.27 32.66 10.48
CA GLU A 656 -14.57 32.09 11.62
C GLU A 656 -15.14 30.70 11.88
N PHE A 657 -14.24 29.76 12.18
CA PHE A 657 -14.60 28.41 12.56
C PHE A 657 -14.11 28.11 13.98
N ASP A 658 -15.02 27.64 14.82
CA ASP A 658 -14.72 27.09 16.13
C ASP A 658 -14.04 25.73 15.98
N THR A 659 -12.83 25.62 16.51
CA THR A 659 -12.01 24.40 16.50
C THR A 659 -11.93 23.74 17.88
N ARG A 660 -12.64 24.24 18.89
CA ARG A 660 -12.64 23.64 20.23
C ARG A 660 -13.26 22.25 20.19
N GLY A 661 -12.62 21.32 20.88
CA GLY A 661 -13.00 19.90 20.85
C GLY A 661 -12.53 19.16 19.59
N THR A 662 -11.73 19.81 18.75
CA THR A 662 -11.00 19.16 17.65
C THR A 662 -9.50 19.16 17.97
N ASP A 663 -8.75 18.27 17.31
CA ASP A 663 -7.28 18.25 17.37
C ASP A 663 -6.63 19.14 16.27
N LEU A 664 -7.39 20.11 15.73
CA LEU A 664 -6.90 21.00 14.69
C LEU A 664 -5.91 21.99 15.29
N THR A 665 -4.66 21.89 14.85
CA THR A 665 -3.59 22.87 15.10
C THR A 665 -3.10 23.43 13.77
N TYR A 666 -2.75 24.71 13.75
CA TYR A 666 -2.17 25.35 12.57
C TYR A 666 -1.12 26.37 12.99
N GLU A 667 -0.19 26.66 12.09
CA GLU A 667 0.83 27.67 12.29
C GLU A 667 0.56 28.91 11.44
N ILE A 668 1.25 30.00 11.79
CA ILE A 668 1.22 31.23 10.99
C ILE A 668 1.62 30.92 9.55
N GLY A 669 0.85 31.47 8.60
CA GLY A 669 1.06 31.26 7.16
C GLY A 669 0.37 30.06 6.55
N ASP A 670 -0.07 29.09 7.35
CA ASP A 670 -0.71 27.89 6.81
C ASP A 670 -2.02 28.23 6.08
N ALA A 671 -2.43 27.31 5.21
CA ALA A 671 -3.70 27.40 4.50
C ALA A 671 -4.70 26.37 5.04
N LEU A 672 -5.96 26.79 5.15
CA LEU A 672 -7.07 25.90 5.47
C LEU A 672 -7.69 25.39 4.16
N GLY A 673 -7.59 24.09 3.93
CA GLY A 673 -8.29 23.38 2.85
C GLY A 673 -9.75 23.15 3.25
N VAL A 674 -10.68 23.85 2.62
CA VAL A 674 -12.12 23.68 2.85
C VAL A 674 -12.68 22.70 1.82
N TYR A 675 -13.34 21.65 2.30
CA TYR A 675 -14.03 20.67 1.45
C TYR A 675 -15.45 21.15 1.14
N GLY A 676 -15.55 22.08 0.20
CA GLY A 676 -16.84 22.45 -0.39
C GLY A 676 -17.46 21.28 -1.16
N PHE A 677 -18.78 21.27 -1.29
CA PHE A 677 -19.51 20.25 -2.03
C PHE A 677 -20.43 20.89 -3.07
N ASN A 678 -20.90 20.08 -4.02
CA ASN A 678 -21.82 20.54 -5.06
C ASN A 678 -23.14 21.00 -4.45
N ASP A 679 -23.77 21.98 -5.09
CA ASP A 679 -25.07 22.47 -4.66
C ASP A 679 -26.12 21.35 -4.72
N GLN A 680 -26.79 21.10 -3.60
CA GLN A 680 -27.71 19.98 -3.47
C GLN A 680 -28.91 20.09 -4.42
N ASP A 681 -29.40 21.30 -4.68
CA ASP A 681 -30.53 21.50 -5.59
C ASP A 681 -30.10 21.31 -7.05
N GLN A 682 -28.89 21.75 -7.42
CA GLN A 682 -28.32 21.44 -8.74
C GLN A 682 -28.10 19.94 -8.94
N VAL A 683 -27.64 19.22 -7.91
CA VAL A 683 -27.48 17.75 -7.97
C VAL A 683 -28.83 17.06 -8.09
N ARG A 684 -29.87 17.51 -7.36
CA ARG A 684 -31.24 16.97 -7.49
C ARG A 684 -31.79 17.18 -8.90
N SER A 685 -31.65 18.38 -9.44
CA SER A 685 -32.07 18.69 -10.82
C SER A 685 -31.35 17.78 -11.82
N PHE A 686 -30.02 17.63 -11.68
CA PHE A 686 -29.25 16.73 -12.52
C PHE A 686 -29.70 15.27 -12.39
N CYS A 687 -29.94 14.75 -11.18
CA CYS A 687 -30.42 13.38 -10.99
C CYS A 687 -31.77 13.17 -11.70
N GLN A 688 -32.69 14.14 -11.61
CA GLN A 688 -34.00 14.08 -12.25
C GLN A 688 -33.89 14.14 -13.79
N GLU A 689 -33.08 15.05 -14.33
CA GLU A 689 -32.82 15.19 -15.76
C GLU A 689 -32.11 13.96 -16.35
N TYR A 690 -31.16 13.41 -15.59
CA TYR A 690 -30.35 12.29 -16.02
C TYR A 690 -31.03 10.93 -15.80
N GLY A 691 -32.05 10.86 -14.92
CA GLY A 691 -32.78 9.63 -14.61
C GLY A 691 -32.12 8.75 -13.54
N LEU A 692 -31.44 9.36 -12.57
CA LEU A 692 -30.78 8.64 -11.47
C LEU A 692 -31.65 8.67 -10.21
N ASP A 693 -31.77 7.53 -9.53
CA ASP A 693 -32.32 7.48 -8.17
C ASP A 693 -31.23 7.82 -7.15
N GLY A 694 -31.38 8.96 -6.49
CA GLY A 694 -30.43 9.47 -5.50
C GLY A 694 -30.26 8.59 -4.25
N ASN A 695 -31.19 7.68 -3.97
CA ASN A 695 -31.17 6.82 -2.77
C ASN A 695 -30.42 5.50 -2.96
N VAL A 696 -30.15 5.12 -4.21
CA VAL A 696 -29.39 3.90 -4.51
C VAL A 696 -28.00 4.01 -3.87
N LEU A 697 -27.58 2.96 -3.17
CA LEU A 697 -26.27 2.90 -2.53
C LEU A 697 -25.27 2.36 -3.54
N VAL A 698 -24.18 3.08 -3.73
CA VAL A 698 -23.08 2.71 -4.62
C VAL A 698 -21.80 2.62 -3.80
N THR A 699 -21.11 1.50 -3.95
CA THR A 699 -19.81 1.22 -3.35
C THR A 699 -18.73 1.26 -4.42
N ALA A 700 -17.69 2.04 -4.19
CA ALA A 700 -16.56 2.16 -5.10
C ALA A 700 -15.25 2.21 -4.33
N VAL A 701 -14.15 1.81 -4.97
CA VAL A 701 -12.81 1.97 -4.42
C VAL A 701 -12.26 3.33 -4.87
N LYS A 702 -11.97 4.20 -3.89
CA LYS A 702 -11.33 5.50 -4.10
C LYS A 702 -10.19 5.66 -3.11
N ASP A 703 -9.03 6.09 -3.60
CA ASP A 703 -7.82 6.33 -2.80
C ASP A 703 -7.40 5.10 -1.98
N GLY A 704 -7.50 3.90 -2.58
CA GLY A 704 -7.17 2.62 -1.94
C GLY A 704 -8.17 2.16 -0.88
N GLN A 705 -9.28 2.87 -0.70
CA GLN A 705 -10.31 2.56 0.30
C GLN A 705 -11.67 2.30 -0.33
N THR A 706 -12.39 1.33 0.23
CA THR A 706 -13.77 1.03 -0.19
C THR A 706 -14.73 2.01 0.47
N GLN A 707 -15.45 2.78 -0.33
CA GLN A 707 -16.41 3.78 0.15
C GLN A 707 -17.81 3.43 -0.35
N THR A 708 -18.79 3.39 0.56
CA THR A 708 -20.20 3.23 0.22
C THR A 708 -20.95 4.54 0.47
N ARG A 709 -21.62 5.07 -0.56
CA ARG A 709 -22.41 6.30 -0.49
C ARG A 709 -23.67 6.16 -1.33
N SER A 710 -24.72 6.92 -1.01
CA SER A 710 -25.84 7.04 -1.95
C SER A 710 -25.41 7.77 -3.22
N VAL A 711 -26.10 7.54 -4.35
CA VAL A 711 -25.87 8.27 -5.61
C VAL A 711 -25.88 9.78 -5.37
N PHE A 712 -26.85 10.25 -4.60
CA PHE A 712 -26.94 11.66 -4.22
C PHE A 712 -25.69 12.13 -3.45
N SER A 713 -25.21 11.33 -2.51
CA SER A 713 -23.99 11.65 -1.76
C SER A 713 -22.72 11.59 -2.61
N TRP A 714 -22.62 10.69 -3.59
CA TRP A 714 -21.50 10.66 -4.54
C TRP A 714 -21.43 11.94 -5.34
N LEU A 715 -22.55 12.33 -5.97
CA LEU A 715 -22.63 13.52 -6.81
C LEU A 715 -22.57 14.82 -6.00
N THR A 716 -22.95 14.81 -4.73
CA THR A 716 -22.86 16.00 -3.87
C THR A 716 -21.46 16.16 -3.31
N HIS A 717 -20.93 15.14 -2.63
CA HIS A 717 -19.77 15.28 -1.77
C HIS A 717 -18.47 14.71 -2.34
N ALA A 718 -18.52 13.78 -3.28
CA ALA A 718 -17.33 13.05 -3.71
C ALA A 718 -16.88 13.41 -5.12
N LEU A 719 -17.78 13.57 -6.08
CA LEU A 719 -17.46 13.80 -7.49
C LEU A 719 -17.58 15.27 -7.89
N ASP A 720 -16.61 15.79 -8.64
CA ASP A 720 -16.59 17.17 -9.13
C ASP A 720 -17.48 17.37 -10.36
N LEU A 721 -18.77 17.07 -10.22
CA LEU A 721 -19.78 17.08 -11.29
C LEU A 721 -19.89 18.43 -12.02
N PHE A 722 -19.76 19.54 -11.28
CA PHE A 722 -19.76 20.90 -11.85
C PHE A 722 -18.34 21.46 -12.04
N GLY A 723 -17.34 20.58 -12.01
CA GLY A 723 -15.96 20.86 -12.32
C GLY A 723 -15.65 20.73 -13.81
N ARG A 724 -14.38 20.98 -14.17
CA ARG A 724 -13.91 21.01 -15.55
C ARG A 724 -13.56 19.59 -16.06
N PRO A 725 -14.17 19.11 -17.15
CA PRO A 725 -13.82 17.83 -17.75
C PRO A 725 -12.42 17.83 -18.37
N SER A 726 -11.73 16.69 -18.23
CA SER A 726 -10.44 16.44 -18.89
C SER A 726 -10.64 15.96 -20.33
N LYS A 727 -9.61 16.08 -21.19
CA LYS A 727 -9.65 15.48 -22.53
C LYS A 727 -9.97 13.98 -22.48
N LYS A 728 -9.46 13.27 -21.47
CA LYS A 728 -9.75 11.85 -21.22
C LYS A 728 -11.25 11.60 -21.02
N PHE A 729 -11.95 12.51 -20.34
CA PHE A 729 -13.41 12.38 -20.16
C PHE A 729 -14.17 12.55 -21.49
N TYR A 730 -13.79 13.50 -22.35
CA TYR A 730 -14.41 13.66 -23.68
C TYR A 730 -14.25 12.40 -24.54
N ALA A 731 -13.03 11.83 -24.58
CA ALA A 731 -12.76 10.59 -25.28
C ALA A 731 -13.60 9.44 -24.72
N ALA A 732 -13.61 9.26 -23.40
CA ALA A 732 -14.38 8.21 -22.75
C ALA A 732 -15.89 8.35 -22.96
N LEU A 733 -16.41 9.59 -22.95
CA LEU A 733 -17.83 9.84 -23.13
C LEU A 733 -18.33 9.44 -24.52
N ALA A 734 -17.47 9.56 -25.54
CA ALA A 734 -17.81 9.17 -26.92
C ALA A 734 -18.25 7.71 -27.02
N ASP A 735 -17.69 6.84 -26.17
CA ASP A 735 -17.96 5.41 -26.18
C ASP A 735 -19.34 5.05 -25.61
N PHE A 736 -19.96 5.97 -24.86
CA PHE A 736 -21.31 5.80 -24.32
C PHE A 736 -22.40 6.43 -25.20
N ALA A 737 -22.02 7.08 -26.31
CA ALA A 737 -22.92 7.77 -27.21
C ALA A 737 -23.65 6.78 -28.14
N SER A 738 -24.98 6.74 -28.07
CA SER A 738 -25.79 5.94 -29.02
C SER A 738 -25.96 6.63 -30.38
N ASP A 739 -25.80 7.95 -30.47
CA ASP A 739 -25.77 8.68 -31.74
C ASP A 739 -24.32 8.80 -32.24
N GLU A 740 -24.02 8.20 -33.39
CA GLU A 740 -22.68 8.21 -33.98
C GLU A 740 -22.20 9.65 -34.26
N LYS A 741 -23.09 10.60 -34.55
CA LYS A 741 -22.67 12.00 -34.78
C LYS A 741 -22.16 12.66 -33.50
N GLU A 742 -22.80 12.36 -32.37
CA GLU A 742 -22.35 12.82 -31.06
C GLU A 742 -21.02 12.13 -30.68
N ALA A 743 -20.89 10.83 -30.94
CA ALA A 743 -19.66 10.07 -30.73
C ALA A 743 -18.48 10.65 -31.55
N GLU A 744 -18.68 10.86 -32.86
CA GLU A 744 -17.70 11.47 -33.76
C GLU A 744 -17.30 12.87 -33.31
N LYS A 745 -18.26 13.70 -32.87
CA LYS A 745 -17.99 15.05 -32.36
C LYS A 745 -17.15 15.01 -31.08
N LEU A 746 -17.46 14.11 -30.15
CA LEU A 746 -16.71 13.92 -28.91
C LEU A 746 -15.27 13.45 -29.19
N ARG A 747 -15.07 12.50 -30.11
CA ARG A 747 -13.74 12.07 -30.56
C ARG A 747 -12.98 13.21 -31.24
N TRP A 748 -13.63 13.94 -32.14
CA TRP A 748 -13.04 15.08 -32.85
C TRP A 748 -12.56 16.19 -31.88
N LEU A 749 -13.30 16.47 -30.81
CA LEU A 749 -12.89 17.45 -29.79
C LEU A 749 -11.55 17.11 -29.11
N THR A 750 -11.11 15.87 -29.20
CA THR A 750 -9.83 15.42 -28.61
C THR A 750 -8.65 15.50 -29.58
N THR A 751 -8.89 15.68 -30.89
CA THR A 751 -7.84 15.77 -31.92
C THR A 751 -7.21 17.16 -32.01
N SER A 752 -6.19 17.30 -32.86
CA SER A 752 -5.56 18.59 -33.20
C SER A 752 -6.53 19.59 -33.82
N GLU A 753 -7.44 19.11 -34.67
CA GLU A 753 -8.42 19.92 -35.39
C GLU A 753 -9.49 20.48 -34.44
N GLY A 754 -9.88 19.70 -33.41
CA GLY A 754 -10.81 20.12 -32.36
C GLY A 754 -10.20 20.95 -31.24
N ALA A 755 -8.87 21.14 -31.22
CA ALA A 755 -8.17 21.76 -30.11
C ALA A 755 -8.59 23.21 -29.81
N ILE A 756 -9.01 23.97 -30.83
CA ILE A 756 -9.50 25.34 -30.68
C ILE A 756 -10.85 25.33 -29.94
N GLU A 757 -11.82 24.54 -30.41
CA GLU A 757 -13.13 24.45 -29.76
C GLU A 757 -13.02 23.87 -28.34
N PHE A 758 -12.15 22.87 -28.14
CA PHE A 758 -11.87 22.38 -26.79
C PHE A 758 -11.33 23.49 -25.88
N LYS A 759 -10.41 24.34 -26.38
CA LYS A 759 -9.87 25.47 -25.62
C LYS A 759 -10.94 26.52 -25.33
N ASP A 760 -11.84 26.79 -26.26
CA ASP A 760 -12.96 27.71 -26.06
C ASP A 760 -13.94 27.19 -25.01
N ARG A 761 -14.28 25.89 -25.05
CA ARG A 761 -15.09 25.22 -24.02
C ARG A 761 -14.45 25.28 -22.63
N VAL A 762 -13.13 25.14 -22.57
CA VAL A 762 -12.35 25.32 -21.34
C VAL A 762 -12.43 26.77 -20.84
N ALA A 763 -12.28 27.74 -21.74
CA ALA A 763 -12.36 29.16 -21.41
C ALA A 763 -13.77 29.55 -20.92
N ASP A 764 -14.80 28.94 -21.49
CA ASP A 764 -16.20 29.06 -21.09
C ASP A 764 -16.57 28.22 -19.86
N THR A 765 -15.59 27.55 -19.24
CA THR A 765 -15.76 26.77 -18.01
C THR A 765 -16.80 25.67 -18.12
N CYS A 766 -16.92 25.03 -19.29
CA CYS A 766 -17.80 23.88 -19.52
C CYS A 766 -17.56 22.79 -18.46
N THR A 767 -18.64 22.24 -17.90
CA THR A 767 -18.60 21.25 -16.81
C THR A 767 -18.93 19.83 -17.26
N TYR A 768 -18.70 18.83 -16.40
CA TYR A 768 -19.13 17.46 -16.68
C TYR A 768 -20.65 17.38 -16.89
N ALA A 769 -21.42 18.07 -16.03
CA ALA A 769 -22.88 18.14 -16.19
C ALA A 769 -23.30 18.83 -17.49
N ASP A 770 -22.62 19.91 -17.92
CA ASP A 770 -22.93 20.56 -19.20
C ASP A 770 -22.69 19.61 -20.37
N LEU A 771 -21.57 18.88 -20.34
CA LEU A 771 -21.22 17.94 -21.41
C LEU A 771 -22.21 16.78 -21.50
N LEU A 772 -22.63 16.23 -20.35
CA LEU A 772 -23.63 15.17 -20.28
C LEU A 772 -25.03 15.64 -20.71
N ARG A 773 -25.34 16.93 -20.59
CA ARG A 773 -26.58 17.53 -21.12
C ARG A 773 -26.51 17.79 -22.62
N GLU A 774 -25.36 18.26 -23.10
CA GLU A 774 -25.14 18.55 -24.52
C GLU A 774 -25.14 17.28 -25.36
N PHE A 775 -24.38 16.26 -24.95
CA PHE A 775 -24.27 14.97 -25.63
C PHE A 775 -25.25 13.97 -25.02
N SER A 776 -26.54 14.23 -25.22
CA SER A 776 -27.63 13.53 -24.53
C SER A 776 -27.73 12.03 -24.86
N SER A 777 -27.15 11.59 -25.98
CA SER A 777 -27.06 10.18 -26.37
C SER A 777 -25.93 9.44 -25.63
N ALA A 778 -24.96 10.18 -25.09
CA ALA A 778 -23.85 9.65 -24.29
C ALA A 778 -24.29 9.46 -22.84
N ARG A 779 -24.74 8.24 -22.50
CA ARG A 779 -25.39 7.95 -21.21
C ARG A 779 -24.63 6.91 -20.37
N PRO A 780 -23.43 7.23 -19.83
CA PRO A 780 -22.80 6.39 -18.81
C PRO A 780 -23.72 6.16 -17.60
N SER A 781 -23.73 4.94 -17.05
CA SER A 781 -24.43 4.65 -15.80
C SER A 781 -23.75 5.35 -14.61
N MET A 782 -24.44 5.48 -13.47
CA MET A 782 -23.84 6.08 -12.28
C MET A 782 -22.54 5.39 -11.85
N LEU A 783 -22.45 4.07 -12.02
CA LEU A 783 -21.25 3.29 -11.71
C LEU A 783 -20.04 3.78 -12.54
N HIS A 784 -20.23 3.98 -13.84
CA HIS A 784 -19.19 4.57 -14.70
C HIS A 784 -18.89 6.03 -14.33
N LEU A 785 -19.92 6.82 -13.99
CA LEU A 785 -19.72 8.22 -13.60
C LEU A 785 -18.84 8.35 -12.34
N VAL A 786 -18.96 7.43 -11.37
CA VAL A 786 -18.07 7.39 -10.19
C VAL A 786 -16.61 7.25 -10.60
N ASP A 787 -16.31 6.47 -11.63
CA ASP A 787 -14.95 6.21 -12.08
C ASP A 787 -14.42 7.29 -13.04
N LEU A 788 -15.28 7.86 -13.89
CA LEU A 788 -14.93 8.82 -14.93
C LEU A 788 -14.81 10.27 -14.42
N ILE A 789 -15.61 10.67 -13.42
CA ILE A 789 -15.60 12.03 -12.88
C ILE A 789 -14.53 12.14 -11.78
N ALA A 790 -13.73 13.19 -11.84
CA ALA A 790 -12.68 13.45 -10.87
C ALA A 790 -13.26 13.72 -9.46
N PRO A 791 -12.54 13.37 -8.37
CA PRO A 791 -13.00 13.67 -7.03
C PRO A 791 -12.94 15.17 -6.72
N ILE A 792 -13.84 15.65 -5.85
CA ILE A 792 -13.80 17.02 -5.33
C ILE A 792 -12.57 17.19 -4.45
N LYS A 793 -11.70 18.13 -4.83
CA LYS A 793 -10.49 18.51 -4.09
C LYS A 793 -10.78 19.66 -3.10
N PRO A 794 -10.09 19.73 -1.96
CA PRO A 794 -10.22 20.86 -1.04
C PRO A 794 -9.75 22.16 -1.69
N ARG A 795 -10.45 23.26 -1.37
CA ARG A 795 -10.02 24.61 -1.77
C ARG A 795 -9.25 25.25 -0.63
N HIS A 796 -8.00 25.59 -0.90
CA HIS A 796 -7.10 26.17 0.09
C HIS A 796 -7.31 27.68 0.17
N TYR A 797 -7.43 28.18 1.40
CA TYR A 797 -7.50 29.60 1.72
C TYR A 797 -6.45 29.91 2.78
N SER A 798 -5.64 30.96 2.57
CA SER A 798 -4.66 31.39 3.56
C SER A 798 -5.38 31.79 4.86
N ILE A 799 -4.88 31.29 6.00
CA ILE A 799 -5.50 31.53 7.29
C ILE A 799 -5.31 33.00 7.70
N ALA A 800 -6.39 33.61 8.18
CA ALA A 800 -6.47 35.04 8.52
C ALA A 800 -6.41 35.34 10.03
N SER A 801 -5.91 34.40 10.82
CA SER A 801 -5.79 34.51 12.28
C SER A 801 -4.50 33.89 12.83
N SER A 802 -3.95 34.45 13.89
CA SER A 802 -2.98 33.76 14.75
C SER A 802 -3.70 32.84 15.74
N MET A 803 -3.26 31.58 15.84
CA MET A 803 -3.82 30.63 16.80
C MET A 803 -3.53 31.05 18.26
N ARG A 804 -2.49 31.84 18.49
CA ARG A 804 -2.15 32.37 19.83
C ARG A 804 -3.03 33.54 20.21
N MET A 805 -3.44 34.36 19.24
CA MET A 805 -4.40 35.44 19.45
C MET A 805 -5.81 34.89 19.61
N HIS A 806 -6.17 33.86 18.82
CA HIS A 806 -7.51 33.28 18.76
C HIS A 806 -7.47 31.77 19.04
N PRO A 807 -7.17 31.35 20.29
CA PRO A 807 -7.09 29.93 20.63
C PRO A 807 -8.45 29.25 20.45
N GLY A 808 -8.47 28.17 19.68
CA GLY A 808 -9.70 27.43 19.38
C GLY A 808 -10.56 28.05 18.27
N SER A 809 -10.01 28.98 17.47
CA SER A 809 -10.68 29.55 16.29
C SER A 809 -9.73 29.65 15.10
N VAL A 810 -10.24 29.43 13.88
CA VAL A 810 -9.52 29.66 12.63
C VAL A 810 -10.33 30.54 11.70
N HIS A 811 -9.73 31.61 11.18
CA HIS A 811 -10.42 32.64 10.40
C HIS A 811 -9.99 32.60 8.93
N LEU A 812 -10.92 32.87 8.00
CA LEU A 812 -10.61 33.05 6.58
C LEU A 812 -11.13 34.39 6.07
N CYS A 813 -10.49 34.91 5.02
CA CYS A 813 -10.94 36.06 4.25
C CYS A 813 -11.12 35.64 2.79
N VAL A 814 -12.37 35.48 2.36
CA VAL A 814 -12.67 34.83 1.07
C VAL A 814 -13.45 35.77 0.16
N VAL A 815 -13.05 35.85 -1.10
CA VAL A 815 -13.83 36.54 -2.14
C VAL A 815 -14.70 35.54 -2.86
N THR A 816 -15.98 35.86 -3.01
CA THR A 816 -16.90 35.08 -3.84
C THR A 816 -16.55 35.23 -5.30
N VAL A 817 -16.44 34.11 -6.00
CA VAL A 817 -16.14 34.10 -7.43
C VAL A 817 -17.42 33.94 -8.22
N HIS A 818 -17.73 34.92 -9.08
CA HIS A 818 -18.80 34.85 -10.07
C HIS A 818 -18.27 35.37 -11.41
N TRP A 819 -18.74 34.79 -12.51
CA TRP A 819 -18.37 35.20 -13.87
C TRP A 819 -19.51 34.89 -14.84
N ARG A 820 -19.49 35.56 -16.00
CA ARG A 820 -20.36 35.22 -17.12
C ARG A 820 -19.59 34.42 -18.15
N THR A 821 -20.18 33.35 -18.65
CA THR A 821 -19.68 32.60 -19.82
C THR A 821 -19.86 33.42 -21.10
N SER A 822 -19.24 32.99 -22.21
CA SER A 822 -19.43 33.63 -23.52
C SER A 822 -20.90 33.69 -23.96
N CYS A 823 -21.72 32.70 -23.58
CA CYS A 823 -23.15 32.64 -23.87
C CYS A 823 -24.02 33.46 -22.90
N GLY A 824 -23.41 34.14 -21.92
CA GLY A 824 -24.09 35.03 -20.99
C GLY A 824 -24.66 34.36 -19.74
N GLU A 825 -24.38 33.07 -19.51
CA GLU A 825 -24.77 32.35 -18.30
C GLU A 825 -23.93 32.80 -17.11
N GLU A 826 -24.56 33.08 -15.97
CA GLU A 826 -23.88 33.41 -14.72
C GLU A 826 -23.43 32.14 -14.02
N ARG A 827 -22.13 32.06 -13.70
CA ARG A 827 -21.53 30.94 -12.97
C ARG A 827 -20.90 31.44 -11.68
N THR A 828 -20.88 30.56 -10.69
CA THR A 828 -20.31 30.83 -9.36
C THR A 828 -19.34 29.71 -8.99
N GLY A 829 -18.24 30.06 -8.32
CA GLY A 829 -17.27 29.07 -7.87
C GLY A 829 -17.88 28.16 -6.80
N GLN A 830 -17.78 26.84 -6.99
CA GLN A 830 -18.37 25.81 -6.12
C GLN A 830 -18.09 26.03 -4.63
N CYS A 831 -16.80 26.06 -4.22
CA CYS A 831 -16.46 26.21 -2.80
C CYS A 831 -16.88 27.58 -2.23
N THR A 832 -16.80 28.66 -3.02
CA THR A 832 -17.28 29.98 -2.57
C THR A 832 -18.80 30.07 -2.48
N ARG A 833 -19.53 29.36 -3.33
CA ARG A 833 -20.99 29.21 -3.24
C ARG A 833 -21.34 28.48 -1.94
N PHE A 834 -20.69 27.35 -1.70
CA PHE A 834 -20.83 26.58 -0.46
C PHE A 834 -20.59 27.46 0.79
N LEU A 835 -19.46 28.18 0.84
CA LEU A 835 -19.15 29.06 1.96
C LEU A 835 -20.19 30.17 2.18
N ASN A 836 -20.78 30.71 1.11
CA ASN A 836 -21.84 31.73 1.21
C ASN A 836 -23.19 31.17 1.66
N SER A 837 -23.45 29.88 1.47
CA SER A 837 -24.69 29.25 1.93
C SER A 837 -24.66 28.87 3.41
N LEU A 838 -23.48 28.92 4.05
CA LEU A 838 -23.33 28.56 5.45
C LEU A 838 -24.00 29.56 6.38
N THR A 839 -24.44 29.06 7.52
CA THR A 839 -24.97 29.80 8.65
C THR A 839 -24.20 29.46 9.92
N VAL A 840 -24.27 30.32 10.93
CA VAL A 840 -23.62 30.07 12.22
C VAL A 840 -24.17 28.77 12.83
N GLY A 841 -23.26 27.87 13.21
CA GLY A 841 -23.55 26.54 13.73
C GLY A 841 -23.35 25.41 12.72
N ASP A 842 -23.27 25.72 11.41
CA ASP A 842 -23.04 24.70 10.38
C ASP A 842 -21.67 24.05 10.54
N ARG A 843 -21.60 22.76 10.21
CA ARG A 843 -20.38 21.95 10.28
C ARG A 843 -19.68 21.95 8.93
N VAL A 844 -18.36 22.10 8.95
CA VAL A 844 -17.52 22.13 7.76
C VAL A 844 -16.33 21.21 7.97
N VAL A 845 -16.06 20.38 6.97
CA VAL A 845 -14.86 19.54 6.94
C VAL A 845 -13.70 20.34 6.38
N VAL A 846 -12.60 20.37 7.09
CA VAL A 846 -11.39 21.12 6.74
C VAL A 846 -10.13 20.29 6.92
N GLY A 847 -9.07 20.64 6.18
CA GLY A 847 -7.71 20.13 6.36
C GLY A 847 -6.73 21.30 6.49
N VAL A 848 -5.57 21.06 7.11
CA VAL A 848 -4.51 22.08 7.23
C VAL A 848 -3.39 21.74 6.26
N LYS A 849 -2.97 22.71 5.46
CA LYS A 849 -1.84 22.58 4.53
C LYS A 849 -0.72 23.54 4.96
N PRO A 850 0.48 23.02 5.30
CA PRO A 850 1.64 23.86 5.60
C PRO A 850 2.00 24.78 4.44
N SER A 851 2.46 26.00 4.76
CA SER A 851 2.96 26.98 3.79
C SER A 851 4.40 27.40 4.11
N VAL A 852 5.11 27.90 3.09
CA VAL A 852 6.40 28.59 3.25
C VAL A 852 6.24 30.04 3.75
N MET A 853 5.01 30.56 3.83
CA MET A 853 4.71 31.91 4.32
C MET A 853 4.86 32.03 5.84
N LYS A 854 6.07 31.82 6.37
CA LYS A 854 6.38 31.91 7.81
C LYS A 854 6.98 33.26 8.16
N LEU A 855 6.78 33.71 9.40
CA LEU A 855 7.49 34.87 9.94
C LEU A 855 9.01 34.61 9.99
N PRO A 856 9.86 35.65 9.95
CA PRO A 856 11.29 35.49 10.11
C PRO A 856 11.65 34.80 11.44
N PRO A 857 12.78 34.06 11.50
CA PRO A 857 13.16 33.32 12.69
C PRO A 857 13.45 34.22 13.90
N LEU A 858 13.93 35.45 13.67
CA LEU A 858 14.18 36.41 14.74
C LEU A 858 13.05 37.44 14.83
N ASP A 859 12.60 37.68 16.06
CA ASP A 859 11.50 38.61 16.26
C ASP A 859 11.87 40.07 15.90
N GLU A 860 13.15 40.44 15.94
CA GLU A 860 13.58 41.81 15.63
C GLU A 860 13.76 42.07 14.12
N GLN A 861 13.70 41.04 13.27
CA GLN A 861 13.85 41.22 11.82
C GLN A 861 12.66 41.98 11.20
N PRO A 862 12.89 42.89 10.24
CA PRO A 862 11.83 43.58 9.53
C PRO A 862 10.93 42.62 8.74
N VAL A 863 9.62 42.90 8.75
CA VAL A 863 8.61 42.15 7.99
C VAL A 863 7.93 43.10 7.01
N ILE A 864 8.05 42.83 5.71
CA ILE A 864 7.47 43.65 4.65
C ILE A 864 6.41 42.83 3.92
N MET A 865 5.16 43.28 3.99
CA MET A 865 3.99 42.56 3.52
C MET A 865 3.30 43.35 2.41
N ALA A 866 2.96 42.68 1.32
CA ALA A 866 2.21 43.24 0.20
C ALA A 866 0.93 42.43 -0.03
N GLY A 867 -0.19 42.93 0.51
CA GLY A 867 -1.49 42.25 0.49
C GLY A 867 -2.48 42.92 -0.46
N LEU A 868 -2.94 42.17 -1.46
CA LEU A 868 -3.89 42.67 -2.46
C LEU A 868 -5.27 42.05 -2.26
N GLY A 869 -6.26 42.87 -1.88
CA GLY A 869 -7.60 42.40 -1.55
C GLY A 869 -7.57 41.30 -0.49
N THR A 870 -8.10 40.12 -0.81
CA THR A 870 -8.11 38.95 0.09
C THR A 870 -6.73 38.38 0.40
N GLY A 871 -5.70 38.74 -0.37
CA GLY A 871 -4.30 38.45 -0.02
C GLY A 871 -3.84 39.13 1.27
N MET A 872 -4.68 39.92 1.92
CA MET A 872 -4.46 40.40 3.29
C MET A 872 -4.59 39.31 4.36
N ALA A 873 -5.25 38.19 4.07
CA ALA A 873 -5.50 37.11 5.04
C ALA A 873 -4.25 36.74 5.86
N PRO A 874 -3.14 36.25 5.26
CA PRO A 874 -1.98 35.82 6.04
C PRO A 874 -1.33 36.99 6.79
N PHE A 875 -1.39 38.21 6.25
CA PHE A 875 -0.78 39.39 6.89
C PHE A 875 -1.55 39.87 8.11
N ARG A 876 -2.87 39.68 8.15
CA ARG A 876 -3.63 39.85 9.39
C ARG A 876 -3.11 38.89 10.47
N ALA A 877 -2.91 37.62 10.14
CA ALA A 877 -2.36 36.63 11.08
C ALA A 877 -0.92 36.99 11.53
N PHE A 878 -0.07 37.49 10.63
CA PHE A 878 1.29 37.93 10.96
C PHE A 878 1.29 39.08 11.97
N ILE A 879 0.42 40.08 11.75
CA ILE A 879 0.30 41.24 12.63
C ILE A 879 -0.25 40.80 14.00
N GLU A 880 -1.26 39.92 14.04
CA GLU A 880 -1.77 39.38 15.30
C GLU A 880 -0.70 38.59 16.07
N GLU A 881 0.09 37.75 15.40
CA GLU A 881 1.17 36.99 16.05
C GLU A 881 2.22 37.94 16.65
N ARG A 882 2.59 38.98 15.91
CA ARG A 882 3.54 40.00 16.37
C ARG A 882 2.98 40.84 17.51
N ALA A 883 1.68 41.12 17.51
CA ALA A 883 1.00 41.77 18.62
C ALA A 883 1.10 40.92 19.89
N VAL A 884 0.83 39.62 19.81
CA VAL A 884 0.97 38.68 20.95
C VAL A 884 2.40 38.64 21.46
N ARG A 885 3.41 38.54 20.58
CA ARG A 885 4.83 38.57 20.96
C ARG A 885 5.20 39.86 21.70
N LYS A 886 4.77 41.02 21.18
CA LYS A 886 5.01 42.33 21.82
C LYS A 886 4.35 42.41 23.20
N LEU A 887 3.12 41.88 23.35
CA LEU A 887 2.41 41.83 24.63
C LEU A 887 3.10 40.94 25.67
N GLU A 888 3.76 39.87 25.23
CA GLU A 888 4.57 38.99 26.08
C GLU A 888 5.93 39.60 26.45
N GLY A 889 6.24 40.81 25.99
CA GLY A 889 7.47 41.52 26.30
C GLY A 889 8.64 41.23 25.36
N HIS A 890 8.41 40.51 24.25
CA HIS A 890 9.43 40.35 23.21
C HIS A 890 9.60 41.67 22.44
N LYS A 891 10.85 41.97 22.07
CA LYS A 891 11.13 43.03 21.12
C LYS A 891 10.75 42.55 19.72
N VAL A 892 9.98 43.37 19.01
CA VAL A 892 9.54 43.08 17.65
C VAL A 892 10.11 44.11 16.68
N GLY A 893 10.55 43.62 15.51
CA GLY A 893 11.08 44.43 14.43
C GLY A 893 10.02 45.25 13.71
N PRO A 894 10.43 46.17 12.82
CA PRO A 894 9.48 47.01 12.10
C PRO A 894 8.63 46.18 11.13
N MET A 895 7.33 46.50 11.07
CA MET A 895 6.39 45.88 10.14
C MET A 895 5.86 46.90 9.13
N THR A 896 5.96 46.57 7.84
CA THR A 896 5.42 47.40 6.75
C THR A 896 4.33 46.63 6.02
N LEU A 897 3.17 47.24 5.84
CA LEU A 897 2.06 46.68 5.06
C LEU A 897 1.73 47.58 3.87
N TYR A 898 1.95 47.06 2.66
CA TYR A 898 1.43 47.60 1.41
C TYR A 898 0.08 46.95 1.12
N PHE A 899 -1.00 47.68 1.34
CA PHE A 899 -2.37 47.24 1.03
C PHE A 899 -2.84 47.80 -0.32
N GLY A 900 -3.39 46.93 -1.16
CA GLY A 900 -3.99 47.34 -2.43
C GLY A 900 -5.43 46.87 -2.60
N SER A 901 -6.33 47.78 -2.96
CA SER A 901 -7.69 47.44 -3.38
C SER A 901 -8.27 48.44 -4.39
N ARG A 902 -9.55 48.27 -4.77
CA ARG A 902 -10.21 49.15 -5.76
C ARG A 902 -10.56 50.50 -5.15
N HIS A 903 -11.34 50.47 -4.07
CA HIS A 903 -11.90 51.65 -3.42
C HIS A 903 -11.74 51.55 -1.91
N ARG A 904 -11.36 52.65 -1.25
CA ARG A 904 -11.25 52.69 0.21
C ARG A 904 -12.58 52.43 0.89
N ALA A 905 -13.64 53.06 0.41
CA ALA A 905 -14.97 52.95 1.03
C ALA A 905 -15.64 51.58 0.84
N MET A 906 -15.18 50.76 -0.11
CA MET A 906 -15.83 49.49 -0.45
C MET A 906 -15.00 48.25 -0.09
N GLU A 907 -13.67 48.30 -0.27
CA GLU A 907 -12.79 47.14 -0.12
C GLU A 907 -11.57 47.44 0.77
N TYR A 908 -11.70 48.26 1.81
CA TYR A 908 -10.64 48.40 2.80
C TYR A 908 -10.78 47.38 3.93
N LEU A 909 -10.42 46.13 3.61
CA LEU A 909 -10.57 44.97 4.49
C LEU A 909 -9.76 45.16 5.78
N TYR A 910 -10.42 44.99 6.93
CA TYR A 910 -9.82 45.15 8.27
C TYR A 910 -9.16 46.52 8.52
N GLY A 911 -9.60 47.57 7.80
CA GLY A 911 -8.97 48.89 7.87
C GLY A 911 -8.86 49.45 9.28
N GLU A 912 -9.94 49.36 10.07
CA GLU A 912 -9.95 49.81 11.47
C GLU A 912 -8.92 49.06 12.33
N GLU A 913 -8.78 47.74 12.14
CA GLU A 913 -7.78 46.92 12.86
C GLU A 913 -6.35 47.37 12.50
N PHE A 914 -6.04 47.57 11.22
CA PHE A 914 -4.70 47.97 10.78
C PHE A 914 -4.36 49.42 11.16
N GLU A 915 -5.32 50.34 11.10
CA GLU A 915 -5.13 51.72 11.56
C GLU A 915 -4.85 51.76 13.07
N ALA A 916 -5.50 50.89 13.86
CA ALA A 916 -5.22 50.75 15.29
C ALA A 916 -3.81 50.19 15.56
N TYR A 917 -3.40 49.12 14.87
CA TYR A 917 -2.02 48.60 14.99
C TYR A 917 -0.95 49.58 14.54
N HIS A 918 -1.27 50.44 13.56
CA HIS A 918 -0.37 51.52 13.14
C HIS A 918 -0.26 52.61 14.21
N ALA A 919 -1.38 53.00 14.82
CA ALA A 919 -1.39 53.97 15.91
C ALA A 919 -0.63 53.48 17.17
N ASP A 920 -0.68 52.17 17.47
CA ASP A 920 0.12 51.53 18.55
C ASP A 920 1.61 51.35 18.18
N GLY A 921 1.99 51.67 16.94
CA GLY A 921 3.36 51.54 16.45
C GLY A 921 3.84 50.10 16.23
N LEU A 922 2.97 49.09 16.39
CA LEU A 922 3.28 47.71 15.98
C LEU A 922 3.46 47.64 14.47
N LEU A 923 2.47 48.15 13.72
CA LEU A 923 2.57 48.29 12.28
C LEU A 923 3.29 49.59 11.94
N THR A 924 4.62 49.53 11.80
CA THR A 924 5.47 50.72 11.60
C THR A 924 5.05 51.54 10.38
N ASN A 925 4.74 50.90 9.26
CA ASN A 925 4.33 51.58 8.04
C ASN A 925 3.06 50.95 7.47
N LEU A 926 2.01 51.75 7.31
CA LEU A 926 0.78 51.36 6.62
C LEU A 926 0.65 52.15 5.31
N ARG A 927 0.79 51.45 4.19
CA ARG A 927 0.83 52.03 2.85
C ARG A 927 -0.38 51.58 2.04
N LEU A 928 -1.34 52.48 1.86
CA LEU A 928 -2.61 52.20 1.20
C LEU A 928 -2.59 52.63 -0.27
N ALA A 929 -3.02 51.75 -1.16
CA ALA A 929 -3.15 51.99 -2.60
C ALA A 929 -4.56 51.64 -3.08
N PHE A 930 -5.34 52.67 -3.43
CA PHE A 930 -6.69 52.51 -4.00
C PHE A 930 -6.67 52.86 -5.48
N SER A 931 -6.98 51.89 -6.33
CA SER A 931 -6.77 52.02 -7.77
C SER A 931 -7.85 52.82 -8.51
N ARG A 932 -9.01 53.06 -7.88
CA ARG A 932 -10.20 53.64 -8.52
C ARG A 932 -10.78 54.87 -7.81
N ASP A 933 -10.17 55.36 -6.73
CA ASP A 933 -10.64 56.54 -6.00
C ASP A 933 -10.23 57.88 -6.64
N GLN A 934 -9.39 57.82 -7.66
CA GLN A 934 -8.90 58.98 -8.42
C GLN A 934 -8.68 58.63 -9.90
N LYS A 935 -8.46 59.64 -10.75
CA LYS A 935 -8.30 59.47 -12.21
C LYS A 935 -7.10 58.60 -12.60
N ASN A 936 -5.97 58.76 -11.91
CA ASN A 936 -4.76 57.99 -12.17
C ASN A 936 -4.69 56.77 -11.24
N LYS A 937 -4.49 55.57 -11.80
CA LYS A 937 -4.44 54.35 -10.99
C LYS A 937 -3.21 54.36 -10.08
N VAL A 938 -3.44 54.17 -8.78
CA VAL A 938 -2.38 54.01 -7.77
C VAL A 938 -2.35 52.55 -7.31
N TYR A 939 -1.18 51.94 -7.37
CA TYR A 939 -0.95 50.55 -6.97
C TYR A 939 0.20 50.45 -5.96
N ILE A 940 0.38 49.27 -5.36
CA ILE A 940 1.36 49.03 -4.30
C ILE A 940 2.80 49.30 -4.75
N GLN A 941 3.16 48.99 -6.00
CA GLN A 941 4.49 49.24 -6.55
C GLN A 941 4.83 50.74 -6.59
N HIS A 942 3.83 51.63 -6.68
CA HIS A 942 4.07 53.07 -6.59
C HIS A 942 4.45 53.44 -5.16
N LYS A 943 3.75 52.89 -4.16
CA LYS A 943 4.07 53.10 -2.73
C LYS A 943 5.42 52.49 -2.35
N MET A 944 5.77 51.34 -2.91
CA MET A 944 7.09 50.73 -2.72
C MET A 944 8.21 51.62 -3.27
N ARG A 945 7.99 52.28 -4.42
CA ARG A 945 8.97 53.24 -4.96
C ARG A 945 9.12 54.47 -4.08
N ASP A 946 8.03 54.98 -3.50
CA ASP A 946 8.08 56.07 -2.52
C ASP A 946 8.92 55.69 -1.28
N ASP A 947 8.93 54.41 -0.91
CA ASP A 947 9.64 53.86 0.25
C ASP A 947 10.99 53.18 -0.09
N ALA A 948 11.53 53.43 -1.28
CA ALA A 948 12.67 52.69 -1.83
C ALA A 948 13.91 52.65 -0.91
N GLU A 949 14.20 53.75 -0.20
CA GLU A 949 15.31 53.80 0.77
C GLU A 949 15.09 52.85 1.96
N THR A 950 13.88 52.86 2.54
CA THR A 950 13.53 51.99 3.68
C THR A 950 13.52 50.53 3.26
N LEU A 951 12.97 50.22 2.08
CA LEU A 951 12.98 48.86 1.53
C LEU A 951 14.41 48.33 1.34
N ALA A 952 15.32 49.15 0.80
CA ALA A 952 16.71 48.76 0.64
C ALA A 952 17.38 48.48 2.00
N SER A 953 17.19 49.35 3.00
CA SER A 953 17.75 49.15 4.35
C SER A 953 17.22 47.88 5.01
N HIS A 954 15.90 47.68 5.01
CA HIS A 954 15.26 46.52 5.63
C HIS A 954 15.71 45.20 4.98
N MET A 955 15.80 45.16 3.65
CA MET A 955 16.15 43.94 2.93
C MET A 955 17.66 43.65 2.90
N LEU A 956 18.51 44.68 2.77
CA LEU A 956 19.95 44.46 2.56
C LEU A 956 20.76 44.54 3.84
N THR A 957 20.39 45.41 4.78
CA THR A 957 21.19 45.66 6.00
C THR A 957 20.62 44.97 7.22
N GLN A 958 19.29 44.96 7.36
CA GLN A 958 18.60 44.43 8.56
C GLN A 958 18.07 43.00 8.36
N GLU A 959 18.43 42.38 7.25
CA GLU A 959 18.09 40.99 6.92
C GLU A 959 16.58 40.66 7.02
N GLY A 960 15.70 41.60 6.69
CA GLY A 960 14.24 41.40 6.72
C GLY A 960 13.71 40.48 5.63
N CYS A 961 12.43 40.15 5.73
CA CYS A 961 11.71 39.31 4.75
C CYS A 961 10.60 40.08 4.05
N PHE A 962 10.44 39.83 2.76
CA PHE A 962 9.38 40.36 1.90
C PHE A 962 8.38 39.27 1.55
N TYR A 963 7.10 39.62 1.62
CA TYR A 963 5.98 38.73 1.34
C TYR A 963 4.99 39.42 0.39
N LEU A 964 4.53 38.71 -0.65
CA LEU A 964 3.42 39.13 -1.49
C LEU A 964 2.33 38.06 -1.46
N CYS A 965 1.09 38.48 -1.23
CA CYS A 965 -0.07 37.60 -1.36
C CYS A 965 -1.19 38.28 -2.16
N GLY A 966 -1.75 37.57 -3.14
CA GLY A 966 -2.80 38.08 -4.02
C GLY A 966 -2.68 37.58 -5.48
N PRO A 967 -3.23 38.32 -6.46
CA PRO A 967 -3.19 37.90 -7.86
C PRO A 967 -1.77 37.96 -8.45
N THR A 968 -1.53 37.18 -9.51
CA THR A 968 -0.22 37.06 -10.19
C THR A 968 0.25 38.28 -11.00
N TRP A 969 -0.66 39.09 -11.54
CA TRP A 969 -0.33 40.19 -12.46
C TRP A 969 0.67 41.27 -11.95
N PRO A 970 0.74 41.64 -10.66
CA PRO A 970 1.64 42.69 -10.17
C PRO A 970 3.03 42.19 -9.78
N THR A 971 3.29 40.88 -9.87
CA THR A 971 4.57 40.27 -9.44
C THR A 971 5.79 40.89 -10.13
N GLY A 972 5.69 41.14 -11.44
CA GLY A 972 6.75 41.81 -12.21
C GLY A 972 6.98 43.26 -11.75
N ASP A 973 5.90 44.03 -11.59
CA ASP A 973 5.96 45.43 -11.13
C ASP A 973 6.55 45.58 -9.71
N VAL A 974 6.22 44.63 -8.82
CA VAL A 974 6.75 44.55 -7.46
C VAL A 974 8.25 44.21 -7.49
N LYS A 975 8.66 43.26 -8.34
CA LYS A 975 10.08 42.95 -8.57
C LYS A 975 10.84 44.18 -9.05
N ASP A 976 10.28 44.91 -10.02
CA ASP A 976 10.89 46.13 -10.55
C ASP A 976 11.02 47.24 -9.49
N ALA A 977 10.03 47.39 -8.61
CA ALA A 977 10.12 48.32 -7.49
C ALA A 977 11.22 47.92 -6.49
N MET A 978 11.38 46.62 -6.20
CA MET A 978 12.44 46.12 -5.33
C MET A 978 13.84 46.29 -5.95
N VAL A 979 13.99 46.00 -7.25
CA VAL A 979 15.24 46.25 -8.00
C VAL A 979 15.59 47.74 -7.97
N HIS A 980 14.59 48.62 -8.13
CA HIS A 980 14.80 50.06 -8.05
C HIS A 980 15.31 50.49 -6.65
N ALA A 981 14.74 49.94 -5.57
CA ALA A 981 15.22 50.16 -4.21
C ALA A 981 16.69 49.75 -4.03
N PHE A 982 17.05 48.53 -4.43
CA PHE A 982 18.41 48.00 -4.26
C PHE A 982 19.45 48.77 -5.09
N THR A 983 19.08 49.19 -6.29
CA THR A 983 19.99 49.93 -7.18
C THR A 983 20.19 51.37 -6.77
N THR A 984 19.14 52.03 -6.27
CA THR A 984 19.20 53.46 -5.93
C THR A 984 19.80 53.68 -4.54
N TYR A 985 19.44 52.84 -3.56
CA TYR A 985 19.80 53.04 -2.15
C TYR A 985 20.65 51.92 -1.56
N GLY A 986 20.77 50.76 -2.23
CA GLY A 986 21.55 49.61 -1.77
C GLY A 986 22.97 49.51 -2.32
N ASN A 987 23.38 50.44 -3.20
CA ASN A 987 24.65 50.39 -3.94
C ASN A 987 24.86 49.08 -4.74
N VAL A 988 23.77 48.42 -5.16
CA VAL A 988 23.79 47.19 -5.96
C VAL A 988 23.72 47.55 -7.44
N LYS A 989 24.56 46.96 -8.29
CA LYS A 989 24.46 47.17 -9.74
C LYS A 989 23.16 46.57 -10.29
N LYS A 990 22.60 47.18 -11.34
CA LYS A 990 21.34 46.74 -11.93
C LYS A 990 21.34 45.28 -12.42
N SER A 991 22.47 44.79 -12.96
CA SER A 991 22.64 43.39 -13.37
C SER A 991 22.60 42.40 -12.20
N ASP A 992 23.04 42.85 -11.02
CA ASP A 992 23.25 42.02 -9.85
C ASP A 992 22.01 42.04 -8.94
N ALA A 993 21.25 43.14 -8.94
CA ALA A 993 20.00 43.28 -8.17
C ALA A 993 18.93 42.24 -8.54
N SER A 994 18.85 41.83 -9.81
CA SER A 994 17.92 40.76 -10.22
C SER A 994 18.36 39.39 -9.72
N LYS A 995 19.67 39.10 -9.71
CA LYS A 995 20.22 37.85 -9.17
C LYS A 995 20.01 37.78 -7.66
N LEU A 996 20.24 38.89 -6.97
CA LEU A 996 20.02 38.99 -5.53
C LEU A 996 18.56 38.69 -5.14
N ILE A 997 17.58 39.10 -5.94
CA ILE A 997 16.18 38.72 -5.67
C ILE A 997 15.96 37.21 -5.79
N GLU A 998 16.62 36.54 -6.74
CA GLU A 998 16.54 35.08 -6.84
C GLU A 998 17.25 34.41 -5.65
N GLU A 999 18.41 34.91 -5.22
CA GLU A 999 19.09 34.45 -3.98
C GLU A 999 18.21 34.67 -2.73
N LEU A 1000 17.46 35.77 -2.67
CA LEU A 1000 16.50 36.04 -1.59
C LEU A 1000 15.29 35.10 -1.64
N LYS A 1001 14.89 34.60 -2.81
CA LYS A 1001 13.85 33.55 -2.91
C LYS A 1001 14.39 32.21 -2.40
N GLU A 1002 15.60 31.84 -2.82
CA GLU A 1002 16.26 30.60 -2.39
C GLU A 1002 16.51 30.56 -0.88
N SER A 1003 16.80 31.72 -0.28
CA SER A 1003 16.96 31.88 1.17
C SER A 1003 15.65 32.17 1.92
N GLU A 1004 14.49 32.04 1.26
CA GLU A 1004 13.15 32.23 1.86
C GLU A 1004 12.91 33.63 2.49
N ARG A 1005 13.60 34.65 1.98
CA ARG A 1005 13.45 36.06 2.39
C ARG A 1005 12.64 36.89 1.40
N TYR A 1006 12.30 36.35 0.24
CA TYR A 1006 11.39 36.92 -0.74
C TYR A 1006 10.35 35.89 -1.16
N ILE A 1007 9.20 35.89 -0.49
CA ILE A 1007 8.17 34.84 -0.59
C ILE A 1007 6.93 35.39 -1.32
N LEU A 1008 6.46 34.65 -2.32
CA LEU A 1008 5.27 35.01 -3.09
C LEU A 1008 4.23 33.89 -3.00
N GLU A 1009 3.06 34.17 -2.45
CA GLU A 1009 1.90 33.27 -2.45
C GLU A 1009 0.80 33.88 -3.32
N VAL A 1010 0.89 33.61 -4.62
CA VAL A 1010 0.03 34.21 -5.64
C VAL A 1010 -0.87 33.18 -6.31
N TYR A 1011 -2.08 33.61 -6.69
CA TYR A 1011 -3.12 32.76 -7.27
C TYR A 1011 -3.75 33.32 -8.54
#